data_AF-A0A099XWC5-F1
#
_entry.id   AF-A0A099XWC5-F1
#
_cell.length_a   1.000
_cell.length_b   1.000
_cell.length_c   1.000
_cell.angle_alpha   90.00
_cell.angle_beta   90.00
_cell.angle_gamma   90.00
#
_symmetry.space_group_name_H-M   'P 1'
#
loop_
_entity.id
_entity.type
_entity.pdbx_description
1 polymer ?
#
loop_
_entity_poly.entity_id
_entity_poly.type
_entity_poly.pdbx_seq_one_letter_code
_entity_poly.pdbx_strand_id
1 'polypeptide(L)'
;MTKYLIATLLFLLTITKVNSQHKIDGNQTNPQELIYKVIDGDTLKLTLFYPKKIKRKTPTIVFFFGGGWNGGSITQFEDQSKYFASRGMISILVDYRVKNRHKTTPFDAVRDAKSAIRYIRKHAKELHVNPKKIAVSGGSAGGHLAAATATLEGLNEPKEDLSISVKANALILYNPVIDNSKNGYGYKRVGERYKEISPLHNIKKGVPPTIFFLGDKDKLIPVATAKNYKAKMEAVGSRCDLFVYKNQPHGFFNQWKKGGVEHYLKTTYEADIFLESLGYLKGKPTFNKPKTIELFVSKKGAVKNEGTKESPFLKLESAVKKATAIKSKRENAKVIINVLPGDYHLEKPIIISPLLNGLTIKGTNSSDVTIKGSKILNTNWKKFNNDIYVTKVASNLDFDQLIVNDTPQILARYPNYDEKAHYWQGFASDAISKERIATWKNPKVAYFNALHGGKWGGFHFEITGVDKEGNAILKGGQQNNRGSKPHKEYRMVENVFEELDGPGEWYLDKETHQLYYWPTKNVNIENSKVEVAVLKDLIQVVGTLEKPVKNVTISGISFKYTKRTFLEKFEPLLRSDWSIYRGSVVFFEGTENCEVKDSEFAYLGGNVLMASKYNKGLEIKGNHIHNNGASAISFIGDPSAVRSPSFNYGQFVALSEMDTISGPKNELYPRACLVKDNLIHRIGCIEKQTAGVQIAMAMSIKISHNSIYDVPRAGINIGDGTWGGHVLEFNDVFNTVLETSDHGSFNSWGRDRFWLPKRNKMNELTTQKPDMYTWDAVKTTVIRNNRFRCDHGWDIDLDDGSSNYHIYNNLLLNNGLKLREGFNRVAENNIMVNNSLHPHVWFANSRDVFKHNIVGDTYQDVGLLGWGKELDYNFFPTEEAMMKSQMYNRDLNSFYGDPMFKDPKHLDFSVKENSPALKVGFKNFPMNKFGVQKANLKKLAKTPEIPVLRDVSKIGAKERNVKVAWLRNTLKSVSSEQEQSAYGLNTAEGVIVLKIWKPSPAVQNNGIKKGDVILEANSVKLKNVKDFFTVLRNNNKLELIDIVVMRNQSELPLKIRFK
;
A
#
# COMPACT_ATOMS: atom_id res chain seq x y z
N MET A 1 6.56 64.96 -3.42
CA MET A 1 5.64 64.73 -4.54
C MET A 1 4.26 64.33 -4.00
N THR A 2 3.33 65.31 -3.99
CA THR A 2 1.95 65.24 -4.53
C THR A 2 1.17 63.92 -4.41
N LYS A 3 -0.10 63.80 -4.00
CA LYS A 3 -1.11 64.62 -3.28
C LYS A 3 -2.23 63.60 -2.91
N TYR A 4 -2.89 63.84 -1.78
CA TYR A 4 -4.19 63.26 -1.41
C TYR A 4 -5.32 63.81 -2.32
N LEU A 5 -6.44 63.10 -2.50
CA LEU A 5 -7.75 63.41 -1.87
C LEU A 5 -8.93 62.64 -2.51
N ILE A 6 -9.96 62.52 -1.68
CA ILE A 6 -11.21 61.78 -1.72
C ILE A 6 -12.33 62.52 -2.50
N ALA A 7 -13.28 61.72 -3.01
CA ALA A 7 -14.73 61.94 -3.13
C ALA A 7 -15.41 62.46 -4.43
N THR A 8 -16.51 61.73 -4.69
CA THR A 8 -17.88 62.14 -5.07
C THR A 8 -18.32 62.22 -6.53
N LEU A 9 -19.27 61.31 -6.82
CA LEU A 9 -20.60 61.49 -7.42
C LEU A 9 -20.76 61.89 -8.90
N LEU A 10 -21.51 61.02 -9.59
CA LEU A 10 -22.51 61.21 -10.65
C LEU A 10 -22.21 60.33 -11.87
N PHE A 11 -23.04 59.31 -12.11
CA PHE A 11 -23.66 59.16 -13.43
C PHE A 11 -24.92 58.26 -13.36
N LEU A 12 -26.05 58.95 -13.52
CA LEU A 12 -27.31 58.58 -14.18
C LEU A 12 -27.88 57.15 -14.09
N LEU A 13 -29.06 57.13 -13.47
CA LEU A 13 -30.29 56.45 -13.91
C LEU A 13 -30.29 56.02 -15.39
N THR A 14 -30.28 54.70 -15.60
CA THR A 14 -31.04 54.08 -16.70
C THR A 14 -31.90 52.98 -16.09
N ILE A 15 -33.19 53.29 -15.94
CA ILE A 15 -34.24 52.30 -15.66
C ILE A 15 -34.40 51.50 -16.94
N THR A 16 -33.80 50.31 -17.01
CA THR A 16 -34.24 49.27 -17.95
C THR A 16 -35.06 48.24 -17.16
N LYS A 17 -36.36 48.23 -17.43
CA LYS A 17 -37.24 47.09 -17.13
C LYS A 17 -36.63 45.85 -17.79
N VAL A 18 -35.90 45.03 -17.04
CA VAL A 18 -35.53 43.68 -17.48
C VAL A 18 -36.77 42.81 -17.35
N ASN A 19 -37.56 42.82 -18.42
CA ASN A 19 -38.55 41.80 -18.70
C ASN A 19 -37.83 40.69 -19.48
N SER A 20 -36.99 39.87 -18.84
CA SER A 20 -36.47 38.65 -19.47
C SER A 20 -37.39 37.48 -19.16
N GLN A 21 -38.32 37.21 -20.08
CA GLN A 21 -38.86 35.86 -20.22
C GLN A 21 -37.70 34.96 -20.68
N HIS A 22 -36.99 34.34 -19.74
CA HIS A 22 -36.09 33.24 -20.07
C HIS A 22 -36.93 32.06 -20.60
N LYS A 23 -36.89 31.84 -21.91
CA LYS A 23 -37.37 30.60 -22.53
C LYS A 23 -36.50 29.44 -22.03
N ILE A 24 -37.14 28.49 -21.34
CA ILE A 24 -36.53 27.22 -20.93
C ILE A 24 -36.47 26.32 -22.17
N ASP A 25 -35.26 26.01 -22.62
CA ASP A 25 -35.03 25.07 -23.72
C ASP A 25 -34.95 23.63 -23.20
N GLY A 26 -35.76 22.73 -23.76
CA GLY A 26 -35.98 21.36 -23.27
C GLY A 26 -34.81 20.38 -23.47
N ASN A 27 -33.66 20.88 -23.95
CA ASN A 27 -32.48 20.09 -24.29
C ASN A 27 -31.26 20.33 -23.37
N GLN A 28 -31.38 21.09 -22.27
CA GLN A 28 -30.24 21.32 -21.38
C GLN A 28 -29.90 20.08 -20.52
N THR A 29 -28.69 19.55 -20.70
CA THR A 29 -28.09 18.46 -19.89
C THR A 29 -27.41 18.95 -18.61
N ASN A 30 -27.18 20.25 -18.47
CA ASN A 30 -26.53 20.86 -17.31
C ASN A 30 -27.58 21.41 -16.31
N PRO A 31 -27.34 21.29 -14.99
CA PRO A 31 -28.27 21.80 -13.99
C PRO A 31 -28.33 23.33 -14.02
N GLN A 32 -29.52 23.90 -13.75
CA GLN A 32 -29.73 25.35 -13.65
C GLN A 32 -29.53 25.81 -12.20
N GLU A 33 -28.72 26.83 -11.97
CA GLU A 33 -28.59 27.47 -10.65
C GLU A 33 -29.46 28.72 -10.53
N LEU A 34 -30.14 28.88 -9.40
CA LEU A 34 -30.95 30.05 -9.07
C LEU A 34 -30.67 30.50 -7.63
N ILE A 35 -30.54 31.80 -7.40
CA ILE A 35 -30.43 32.36 -6.05
C ILE A 35 -31.84 32.48 -5.48
N TYR A 36 -32.12 31.83 -4.35
CA TYR A 36 -33.42 31.96 -3.66
C TYR A 36 -33.38 32.89 -2.46
N LYS A 37 -32.19 33.15 -1.91
CA LYS A 37 -32.02 33.99 -0.72
C LYS A 37 -30.64 34.63 -0.69
N VAL A 38 -30.62 35.93 -0.39
CA VAL A 38 -29.39 36.67 -0.07
C VAL A 38 -29.27 36.77 1.44
N ILE A 39 -28.07 36.52 1.96
CA ILE A 39 -27.73 36.62 3.38
C ILE A 39 -26.51 37.53 3.51
N ASP A 40 -26.18 37.97 4.72
CA ASP A 40 -25.05 38.88 4.94
C ASP A 40 -23.74 38.27 4.41
N GLY A 41 -23.24 38.84 3.31
CA GLY A 41 -21.98 38.45 2.68
C GLY A 41 -22.02 37.19 1.80
N ASP A 42 -23.17 36.55 1.57
CA ASP A 42 -23.28 35.34 0.73
C ASP A 42 -24.68 35.15 0.11
N THR A 43 -24.84 34.15 -0.76
CA THR A 43 -26.11 33.79 -1.41
C THR A 43 -26.39 32.29 -1.30
N LEU A 44 -27.65 31.95 -1.02
CA LEU A 44 -28.12 30.57 -1.00
C LEU A 44 -28.81 30.23 -2.32
N LYS A 45 -28.44 29.09 -2.88
CA LYS A 45 -28.84 28.67 -4.23
C LYS A 45 -29.71 27.42 -4.25
N LEU A 46 -30.52 27.32 -5.30
CA LEU A 46 -31.21 26.14 -5.77
C LEU A 46 -30.48 25.62 -7.01
N THR A 47 -30.25 24.32 -7.10
CA THR A 47 -29.71 23.66 -8.30
C THR A 47 -30.77 22.73 -8.86
N LEU A 48 -31.29 23.04 -10.05
CA LEU A 48 -32.46 22.39 -10.66
C LEU A 48 -32.03 21.43 -11.77
N PHE A 49 -32.60 20.23 -11.73
CA PHE A 49 -32.51 19.20 -12.76
C PHE A 49 -33.88 18.99 -13.36
N TYR A 50 -34.02 19.32 -14.64
CA TYR A 50 -35.27 19.15 -15.37
C TYR A 50 -35.36 17.77 -16.03
N PRO A 51 -36.57 17.19 -16.15
CA PRO A 51 -36.78 16.00 -16.95
C PRO A 51 -36.69 16.34 -18.45
N LYS A 52 -36.34 15.36 -19.29
CA LYS A 52 -36.29 15.53 -20.76
C LYS A 52 -37.60 16.07 -21.37
N LYS A 53 -38.74 15.82 -20.73
CA LYS A 53 -40.04 16.33 -21.13
C LYS A 53 -40.68 17.10 -19.97
N ILE A 54 -40.54 18.42 -19.98
CA ILE A 54 -41.10 19.31 -18.97
C ILE A 54 -42.56 19.62 -19.32
N LYS A 55 -43.46 19.54 -18.33
CA LYS A 55 -44.87 19.96 -18.44
C LYS A 55 -45.11 21.21 -17.59
N ARG A 56 -46.12 22.01 -17.92
CA ARG A 56 -46.48 23.25 -17.18
C ARG A 56 -46.74 23.05 -15.68
N LYS A 57 -47.15 21.84 -15.25
CA LYS A 57 -47.34 21.43 -13.85
C LYS A 57 -46.63 20.10 -13.58
N THR A 58 -45.30 20.12 -13.55
CA THR A 58 -44.49 18.93 -13.32
C THR A 58 -44.33 18.64 -11.81
N PRO A 59 -44.54 17.40 -11.33
CA PRO A 59 -44.22 17.03 -9.94
C PRO A 59 -42.76 17.30 -9.60
N THR A 60 -42.49 17.71 -8.36
CA THR A 60 -41.17 18.19 -7.95
C THR A 60 -40.68 17.49 -6.71
N ILE A 61 -39.39 17.19 -6.63
CA ILE A 61 -38.72 16.71 -5.43
C ILE A 61 -37.60 17.68 -5.03
N VAL A 62 -37.53 18.03 -3.75
CA VAL A 62 -36.57 18.99 -3.20
C VAL A 62 -35.69 18.29 -2.17
N PHE A 63 -34.38 18.40 -2.28
CA PHE A 63 -33.41 17.72 -1.41
C PHE A 63 -32.59 18.70 -0.56
N PHE A 64 -32.53 18.41 0.74
CA PHE A 64 -31.63 19.06 1.69
C PHE A 64 -30.52 18.10 2.13
N PHE A 65 -29.26 18.55 2.02
CA PHE A 65 -28.13 17.75 2.47
C PHE A 65 -28.03 17.70 4.01
N GLY A 66 -27.42 16.64 4.51
CA GLY A 66 -27.05 16.43 5.89
C GLY A 66 -25.63 16.91 6.21
N GLY A 67 -25.37 17.06 7.49
CA GLY A 67 -24.07 17.51 8.02
C GLY A 67 -24.19 18.07 9.43
N GLY A 68 -25.19 17.60 10.18
CA GLY A 68 -25.50 18.06 11.53
C GLY A 68 -25.68 19.57 11.63
N TRP A 69 -26.20 20.26 10.61
CA TRP A 69 -26.26 21.73 10.52
C TRP A 69 -24.90 22.45 10.65
N ASN A 70 -23.79 21.72 10.69
CA ASN A 70 -22.45 22.28 10.86
C ASN A 70 -21.73 22.43 9.51
N GLY A 71 -21.91 21.48 8.60
CA GLY A 71 -21.34 21.48 7.25
C GLY A 71 -22.21 20.69 6.28
N GLY A 72 -21.62 20.22 5.17
CA GLY A 72 -22.31 19.46 4.14
C GLY A 72 -22.34 20.18 2.80
N SER A 73 -22.83 19.50 1.76
CA SER A 73 -22.93 20.01 0.39
C SER A 73 -24.08 19.35 -0.36
N ILE A 74 -24.64 20.07 -1.34
CA ILE A 74 -25.70 19.59 -2.24
C ILE A 74 -25.33 18.32 -3.00
N THR A 75 -24.03 18.06 -3.22
CA THR A 75 -23.52 16.88 -3.94
C THR A 75 -23.98 15.56 -3.31
N GLN A 76 -24.37 15.56 -2.04
CA GLN A 76 -24.89 14.36 -1.37
C GLN A 76 -26.10 13.73 -2.07
N PHE A 77 -26.97 14.52 -2.68
CA PHE A 77 -28.21 14.05 -3.32
C PHE A 77 -28.20 14.18 -4.83
N GLU A 78 -27.05 14.44 -5.44
CA GLU A 78 -26.95 14.66 -6.89
C GLU A 78 -27.40 13.42 -7.69
N ASP A 79 -27.05 12.21 -7.26
CA ASP A 79 -27.42 10.98 -7.95
C ASP A 79 -28.93 10.69 -7.85
N GLN A 80 -29.52 10.86 -6.66
CA GLN A 80 -30.98 10.77 -6.49
C GLN A 80 -31.68 11.82 -7.36
N SER A 81 -31.13 13.04 -7.41
CA SER A 81 -31.69 14.14 -8.19
C SER A 81 -31.72 13.82 -9.69
N LYS A 82 -30.59 13.33 -10.23
CA LYS A 82 -30.49 12.85 -11.62
C LYS A 82 -31.48 11.71 -11.90
N TYR A 83 -31.63 10.76 -10.97
CA TYR A 83 -32.57 9.66 -11.10
C TYR A 83 -34.02 10.16 -11.20
N PHE A 84 -34.50 10.95 -10.24
CA PHE A 84 -35.89 11.43 -10.24
C PHE A 84 -36.18 12.40 -11.39
N ALA A 85 -35.18 13.19 -11.82
CA ALA A 85 -35.27 13.97 -13.06
C ALA A 85 -35.46 13.06 -14.28
N SER A 86 -34.70 11.96 -14.39
CA SER A 86 -34.87 10.98 -15.46
C SER A 86 -36.24 10.28 -15.44
N ARG A 87 -36.87 10.17 -14.26
CA ARG A 87 -38.20 9.59 -14.06
C ARG A 87 -39.36 10.57 -14.33
N GLY A 88 -39.06 11.82 -14.68
CA GLY A 88 -40.06 12.80 -15.12
C GLY A 88 -40.44 13.85 -14.09
N MET A 89 -39.71 13.97 -12.97
CA MET A 89 -39.90 15.04 -11.99
C MET A 89 -38.93 16.20 -12.23
N ILE A 90 -39.25 17.38 -11.71
CA ILE A 90 -38.22 18.40 -11.50
C ILE A 90 -37.54 18.08 -10.17
N SER A 91 -36.22 17.94 -10.17
CA SER A 91 -35.47 17.71 -8.94
C SER A 91 -34.64 18.93 -8.57
N ILE A 92 -34.68 19.35 -7.30
CA ILE A 92 -34.05 20.58 -6.82
C ILE A 92 -33.17 20.26 -5.62
N LEU A 93 -31.88 20.59 -5.71
CA LEU A 93 -30.97 20.55 -4.56
C LEU A 93 -30.91 21.94 -3.93
N VAL A 94 -30.95 22.00 -2.60
CA VAL A 94 -31.01 23.28 -1.87
C VAL A 94 -29.76 23.46 -1.01
N ASP A 95 -29.04 24.58 -1.23
CA ASP A 95 -28.03 25.05 -0.29
C ASP A 95 -28.69 25.83 0.86
N TYR A 96 -28.14 25.70 2.07
CA TYR A 96 -28.66 26.37 3.27
C TYR A 96 -27.54 26.73 4.24
N ARG A 97 -27.80 27.67 5.16
CA ARG A 97 -26.77 28.10 6.11
C ARG A 97 -26.38 26.98 7.06
N VAL A 98 -25.09 26.69 7.09
CA VAL A 98 -24.44 25.80 8.06
C VAL A 98 -23.42 26.52 8.94
N LYS A 99 -23.24 26.06 10.18
CA LYS A 99 -22.39 26.70 11.20
C LYS A 99 -20.97 26.98 10.75
N ASN A 100 -20.30 26.05 10.06
CA ASN A 100 -18.89 26.23 9.73
C ASN A 100 -18.66 27.38 8.73
N ARG A 101 -19.57 27.51 7.76
CA ARG A 101 -19.52 28.53 6.70
C ARG A 101 -20.11 29.87 7.15
N HIS A 102 -21.22 29.85 7.90
CA HIS A 102 -22.00 31.06 8.17
C HIS A 102 -22.19 31.38 9.66
N LYS A 103 -21.57 30.59 10.56
CA LYS A 103 -21.67 30.74 12.03
C LYS A 103 -23.12 30.71 12.57
N THR A 104 -24.02 30.01 11.88
CA THR A 104 -25.44 29.91 12.21
C THR A 104 -25.82 28.74 13.13
N THR A 105 -27.09 28.73 13.54
CA THR A 105 -27.73 27.71 14.38
C THR A 105 -28.67 26.80 13.57
N PRO A 106 -29.15 25.67 14.13
CA PRO A 106 -30.18 24.85 13.48
C PRO A 106 -31.47 25.61 13.14
N PHE A 107 -31.83 26.64 13.92
CA PHE A 107 -33.03 27.45 13.67
C PHE A 107 -32.93 28.23 12.35
N ASP A 108 -31.74 28.74 12.03
CA ASP A 108 -31.48 29.47 10.78
C ASP A 108 -31.57 28.54 9.57
N ALA A 109 -31.10 27.31 9.71
CA ALA A 109 -31.24 26.28 8.68
C ALA A 109 -32.72 25.92 8.42
N VAL A 110 -33.56 25.89 9.47
CA VAL A 110 -35.01 25.70 9.31
C VAL A 110 -35.65 26.88 8.59
N ARG A 111 -35.28 28.12 8.93
CA ARG A 111 -35.74 29.32 8.20
C ARG A 111 -35.38 29.21 6.73
N ASP A 112 -34.15 28.85 6.40
CA ASP A 112 -33.67 28.70 5.02
C ASP A 112 -34.42 27.61 4.24
N ALA A 113 -34.67 26.46 4.87
CA ALA A 113 -35.45 25.39 4.25
C ALA A 113 -36.88 25.82 3.93
N LYS A 114 -37.52 26.56 4.85
CA LYS A 114 -38.86 27.14 4.64
C LYS A 114 -38.85 28.21 3.55
N SER A 115 -37.84 29.10 3.55
CA SER A 115 -37.60 30.09 2.50
C SER A 115 -37.50 29.44 1.12
N ALA A 116 -36.73 28.35 1.00
CA ALA A 116 -36.56 27.64 -0.27
C ALA A 116 -37.88 27.06 -0.81
N ILE A 117 -38.66 26.38 0.03
CA ILE A 117 -39.97 25.84 -0.40
C ILE A 117 -40.94 26.96 -0.75
N ARG A 118 -40.94 28.06 0.01
CA ARG A 118 -41.76 29.23 -0.28
C ARG A 118 -41.39 29.85 -1.62
N TYR A 119 -40.09 30.03 -1.89
CA TYR A 119 -39.57 30.52 -3.16
C TYR A 119 -40.03 29.63 -4.32
N ILE A 120 -39.81 28.31 -4.21
CA ILE A 120 -40.23 27.34 -5.23
C ILE A 120 -41.73 27.43 -5.51
N ARG A 121 -42.56 27.56 -4.47
CA ARG A 121 -44.02 27.65 -4.61
C ARG A 121 -44.47 29.00 -5.19
N LYS A 122 -43.82 30.11 -4.80
CA LYS A 122 -44.04 31.45 -5.36
C LYS A 122 -43.73 31.50 -6.85
N HIS A 123 -42.61 30.90 -7.25
CA HIS A 123 -42.11 30.88 -8.62
C HIS A 123 -42.58 29.65 -9.42
N ALA A 124 -43.59 28.90 -8.95
CA ALA A 124 -43.96 27.61 -9.52
C ALA A 124 -44.32 27.67 -11.01
N LYS A 125 -44.92 28.77 -11.48
CA LYS A 125 -45.26 28.97 -12.90
C LYS A 125 -44.00 29.09 -13.77
N GLU A 126 -43.02 29.85 -13.31
CA GLU A 126 -41.75 30.10 -13.99
C GLU A 126 -40.88 28.84 -13.99
N LEU A 127 -40.88 28.12 -12.87
CA LEU A 127 -40.12 26.87 -12.69
C LEU A 127 -40.85 25.63 -13.27
N HIS A 128 -42.04 25.79 -13.87
CA HIS A 128 -42.89 24.67 -14.33
C HIS A 128 -43.26 23.63 -13.24
N VAL A 129 -43.14 24.02 -11.98
CA VAL A 129 -43.43 23.20 -10.80
C VAL A 129 -44.95 23.09 -10.59
N ASN A 130 -45.42 21.92 -10.21
CA ASN A 130 -46.76 21.75 -9.68
C ASN A 130 -46.77 22.10 -8.18
N PRO A 131 -47.35 23.24 -7.76
CA PRO A 131 -47.30 23.67 -6.35
C PRO A 131 -48.05 22.74 -5.38
N LYS A 132 -48.89 21.83 -5.92
CA LYS A 132 -49.63 20.80 -5.16
C LYS A 132 -48.92 19.44 -5.12
N LYS A 133 -47.78 19.28 -5.81
CA LYS A 133 -46.99 18.05 -5.85
C LYS A 133 -45.50 18.33 -5.63
N ILE A 134 -45.18 18.92 -4.48
CA ILE A 134 -43.80 19.15 -4.02
C ILE A 134 -43.47 18.13 -2.94
N ALA A 135 -42.68 17.12 -3.28
CA ALA A 135 -42.08 16.19 -2.33
C ALA A 135 -40.80 16.82 -1.75
N VAL A 136 -40.58 16.69 -0.45
CA VAL A 136 -39.40 17.24 0.23
C VAL A 136 -38.63 16.12 0.91
N SER A 137 -37.32 16.15 0.76
CA SER A 137 -36.43 15.03 1.05
C SER A 137 -35.13 15.52 1.68
N GLY A 138 -34.47 14.65 2.42
CA GLY A 138 -33.15 14.96 2.95
C GLY A 138 -32.58 13.89 3.88
N GLY A 139 -31.29 14.06 4.17
CA GLY A 139 -30.51 13.14 4.98
C GLY A 139 -30.12 13.71 6.34
N SER A 140 -30.30 12.99 7.44
CA SER A 140 -29.84 13.43 8.77
C SER A 140 -30.42 14.81 9.14
N ALA A 141 -29.58 15.84 9.32
CA ALA A 141 -29.99 17.24 9.49
C ALA A 141 -30.83 17.77 8.30
N GLY A 142 -30.52 17.40 7.05
CA GLY A 142 -31.37 17.77 5.91
C GLY A 142 -32.73 17.04 5.94
N GLY A 143 -32.76 15.82 6.46
CA GLY A 143 -34.01 15.08 6.68
C GLY A 143 -34.87 15.72 7.77
N HIS A 144 -34.23 16.30 8.79
CA HIS A 144 -34.89 17.18 9.76
C HIS A 144 -35.49 18.41 9.09
N LEU A 145 -34.73 19.12 8.25
CA LEU A 145 -35.22 20.29 7.53
C LEU A 145 -36.42 19.93 6.64
N ALA A 146 -36.35 18.81 5.92
CA ALA A 146 -37.47 18.30 5.12
C ALA A 146 -38.73 18.09 5.96
N ALA A 147 -38.62 17.34 7.06
CA ALA A 147 -39.74 17.11 7.98
C ALA A 147 -40.25 18.41 8.64
N ALA A 148 -39.35 19.36 8.92
CA ALA A 148 -39.67 20.65 9.50
C ALA A 148 -40.56 21.50 8.57
N THR A 149 -40.32 21.46 7.24
CA THR A 149 -41.17 22.16 6.27
C THR A 149 -42.63 21.72 6.34
N ALA A 150 -42.89 20.49 6.78
CA ALA A 150 -44.23 19.91 6.85
C ALA A 150 -44.90 20.00 8.23
N THR A 151 -44.11 20.08 9.31
CA THR A 151 -44.59 19.96 10.69
C THR A 151 -44.50 21.26 11.49
N LEU A 152 -43.62 22.20 11.13
CA LEU A 152 -43.39 23.42 11.92
C LEU A 152 -44.12 24.63 11.35
N GLU A 153 -44.98 25.24 12.18
CA GLU A 153 -45.69 26.48 11.84
C GLU A 153 -44.78 27.72 12.01
N GLY A 154 -44.00 27.79 13.09
CA GLY A 154 -43.08 28.90 13.42
C GLY A 154 -41.73 28.88 12.67
N LEU A 155 -40.79 29.74 13.05
CA LEU A 155 -39.44 29.85 12.44
C LEU A 155 -39.45 30.23 10.94
N ASN A 156 -40.32 31.16 10.55
CA ASN A 156 -40.30 31.77 9.22
C ASN A 156 -39.34 32.97 9.18
N GLU A 157 -38.87 33.38 8.00
CA GLU A 157 -38.16 34.65 7.87
C GLU A 157 -39.13 35.84 7.96
N PRO A 158 -38.78 36.92 8.70
CA PRO A 158 -39.71 38.04 8.95
C PRO A 158 -40.21 38.77 7.70
N LYS A 159 -39.40 38.84 6.63
CA LYS A 159 -39.70 39.62 5.42
C LYS A 159 -40.39 38.81 4.30
N GLU A 160 -40.79 37.57 4.57
CA GLU A 160 -41.37 36.70 3.56
C GLU A 160 -42.91 36.70 3.57
N ASP A 161 -43.49 36.49 2.39
CA ASP A 161 -44.94 36.35 2.22
C ASP A 161 -45.44 35.04 2.86
N LEU A 162 -46.01 35.15 4.05
CA LEU A 162 -46.52 34.01 4.82
C LEU A 162 -47.82 33.41 4.24
N SER A 163 -48.48 34.07 3.29
CA SER A 163 -49.65 33.48 2.59
C SER A 163 -49.25 32.29 1.71
N ILE A 164 -47.98 32.25 1.29
CA ILE A 164 -47.41 31.15 0.54
C ILE A 164 -46.97 30.06 1.51
N SER A 165 -47.71 28.95 1.49
CA SER A 165 -47.42 27.77 2.29
C SER A 165 -45.99 27.29 2.08
N VAL A 166 -45.40 26.69 3.12
CA VAL A 166 -44.13 25.97 3.09
C VAL A 166 -44.32 24.46 3.26
N LYS A 167 -45.56 24.02 3.46
CA LYS A 167 -45.90 22.63 3.76
C LYS A 167 -45.55 21.73 2.59
N ALA A 168 -44.69 20.74 2.80
CA ALA A 168 -44.44 19.69 1.81
C ALA A 168 -45.73 18.90 1.52
N ASN A 169 -45.84 18.35 0.31
CA ASN A 169 -46.96 17.49 -0.09
C ASN A 169 -46.67 15.99 0.12
N ALA A 170 -45.39 15.61 0.21
CA ALA A 170 -44.90 14.27 0.58
C ALA A 170 -43.51 14.40 1.20
N LEU A 171 -43.11 13.45 2.05
CA LEU A 171 -41.79 13.41 2.68
C LEU A 171 -41.03 12.12 2.36
N ILE A 172 -39.74 12.26 2.03
CA ILE A 172 -38.81 11.14 1.82
C ILE A 172 -37.60 11.35 2.72
N LEU A 173 -37.55 10.62 3.84
CA LEU A 173 -36.62 10.93 4.92
C LEU A 173 -35.55 9.85 5.06
N TYR A 174 -34.29 10.25 4.91
CA TYR A 174 -33.14 9.36 5.05
C TYR A 174 -32.45 9.58 6.41
N ASN A 175 -32.58 8.60 7.32
CA ASN A 175 -32.16 8.65 8.73
C ASN A 175 -32.31 10.06 9.37
N PRO A 176 -33.49 10.70 9.28
CA PRO A 176 -33.67 12.09 9.66
C PRO A 176 -33.49 12.28 11.17
N VAL A 177 -33.05 13.48 11.57
CA VAL A 177 -33.27 13.91 12.96
C VAL A 177 -34.74 14.33 13.08
N ILE A 178 -35.53 13.65 13.92
CA ILE A 178 -36.95 13.99 14.13
C ILE A 178 -37.25 14.35 15.58
N ASP A 179 -36.41 13.91 16.52
CA ASP A 179 -36.47 14.25 17.93
C ASP A 179 -35.25 15.08 18.34
N ASN A 180 -35.49 16.31 18.81
CA ASN A 180 -34.46 17.20 19.32
C ASN A 180 -34.57 17.42 20.84
N SER A 181 -35.42 16.66 21.55
CA SER A 181 -35.60 16.72 23.01
C SER A 181 -34.34 16.31 23.79
N LYS A 182 -34.40 16.31 25.12
CA LYS A 182 -33.28 15.91 25.99
C LYS A 182 -32.65 14.56 25.62
N ASN A 183 -33.45 13.65 25.09
CA ASN A 183 -33.03 12.31 24.66
C ASN A 183 -32.75 12.21 23.14
N GLY A 184 -32.98 13.31 22.40
CA GLY A 184 -32.86 13.40 20.96
C GLY A 184 -31.54 14.01 20.50
N TYR A 185 -31.22 13.81 19.22
CA TYR A 185 -29.99 14.33 18.65
C TYR A 185 -30.06 15.86 18.49
N GLY A 186 -29.00 16.54 18.93
CA GLY A 186 -28.86 17.99 18.78
C GLY A 186 -29.40 18.82 19.93
N TYR A 187 -29.93 18.22 21.01
CA TYR A 187 -30.43 18.94 22.19
C TYR A 187 -29.46 20.01 22.70
N LYS A 188 -28.18 19.68 22.86
CA LYS A 188 -27.14 20.61 23.34
C LYS A 188 -27.02 21.91 22.51
N ARG A 189 -27.52 21.92 21.27
CA ARG A 189 -27.49 23.10 20.38
C ARG A 189 -28.79 23.89 20.34
N VAL A 190 -29.90 23.26 20.69
CA VAL A 190 -31.23 23.88 20.63
C VAL A 190 -31.79 24.19 22.02
N GLY A 191 -31.27 23.54 23.07
CA GLY A 191 -31.68 23.71 24.45
C GLY A 191 -33.17 23.44 24.67
N GLU A 192 -33.75 24.13 25.66
CA GLU A 192 -35.16 24.01 26.01
C GLU A 192 -36.11 24.48 24.88
N ARG A 193 -35.59 25.20 23.87
CA ARG A 193 -36.31 25.59 22.65
C ARG A 193 -36.51 24.45 21.64
N TYR A 194 -36.14 23.22 21.98
CA TYR A 194 -36.25 22.07 21.08
C TYR A 194 -37.67 21.83 20.54
N LYS A 195 -38.72 22.19 21.30
CA LYS A 195 -40.11 22.03 20.85
C LYS A 195 -40.43 22.90 19.63
N GLU A 196 -39.78 24.05 19.47
CA GLU A 196 -39.98 24.93 18.29
C GLU A 196 -39.47 24.30 17.00
N ILE A 197 -38.52 23.35 17.11
CA ILE A 197 -37.75 22.85 15.96
C ILE A 197 -37.86 21.34 15.76
N SER A 198 -38.41 20.57 16.71
CA SER A 198 -38.47 19.11 16.64
C SER A 198 -39.70 18.62 15.87
N PRO A 199 -39.54 17.97 14.71
CA PRO A 199 -40.67 17.46 13.93
C PRO A 199 -41.57 16.50 14.70
N LEU A 200 -41.01 15.58 15.50
CA LEU A 200 -41.75 14.59 16.30
C LEU A 200 -42.74 15.20 17.29
N HIS A 201 -42.44 16.40 17.79
CA HIS A 201 -43.26 17.12 18.77
C HIS A 201 -44.33 18.01 18.12
N ASN A 202 -44.25 18.19 16.80
CA ASN A 202 -45.15 19.07 16.04
C ASN A 202 -45.98 18.30 15.00
N ILE A 203 -46.06 16.97 15.11
CA ILE A 203 -46.94 16.16 14.27
C ILE A 203 -48.40 16.47 14.64
N LYS A 204 -49.17 16.89 13.65
CA LYS A 204 -50.60 17.22 13.75
C LYS A 204 -51.35 16.68 12.53
N LYS A 205 -52.69 16.66 12.61
CA LYS A 205 -53.57 16.24 11.51
C LYS A 205 -53.23 16.99 10.20
N GLY A 206 -53.21 16.24 9.09
CA GLY A 206 -52.90 16.77 7.77
C GLY A 206 -51.41 16.90 7.46
N VAL A 207 -50.51 16.41 8.32
CA VAL A 207 -49.11 16.15 7.94
C VAL A 207 -49.07 15.24 6.70
N PRO A 208 -48.18 15.46 5.70
CA PRO A 208 -48.19 14.68 4.46
C PRO A 208 -47.71 13.24 4.64
N PRO A 209 -48.06 12.33 3.69
CA PRO A 209 -47.50 10.97 3.63
C PRO A 209 -45.97 10.99 3.66
N THR A 210 -45.38 10.06 4.41
CA THR A 210 -43.93 9.98 4.62
C THR A 210 -43.40 8.59 4.34
N ILE A 211 -42.27 8.47 3.65
CA ILE A 211 -41.41 7.28 3.67
C ILE A 211 -40.14 7.58 4.47
N PHE A 212 -39.73 6.63 5.31
CA PHE A 212 -38.68 6.79 6.30
C PHE A 212 -37.69 5.63 6.21
N PHE A 213 -36.41 5.94 5.97
CA PHE A 213 -35.33 4.95 5.92
C PHE A 213 -34.40 5.08 7.13
N LEU A 214 -34.11 4.00 7.84
CA LEU A 214 -33.20 4.00 9.00
C LEU A 214 -32.35 2.73 9.05
N GLY A 215 -31.09 2.84 9.48
CA GLY A 215 -30.26 1.68 9.81
C GLY A 215 -30.39 1.28 11.27
N ASP A 216 -30.42 -0.01 11.59
CA ASP A 216 -30.56 -0.48 12.99
C ASP A 216 -29.30 -0.33 13.86
N LYS A 217 -28.15 0.00 13.25
CA LYS A 217 -26.87 0.36 13.92
C LYS A 217 -26.59 1.84 13.83
N ASP A 218 -27.60 2.66 13.54
CA ASP A 218 -27.51 4.10 13.63
C ASP A 218 -27.28 4.53 15.09
N LYS A 219 -26.08 5.05 15.36
CA LYS A 219 -25.69 5.50 16.70
C LYS A 219 -26.23 6.90 17.06
N LEU A 220 -26.82 7.60 16.10
CA LEU A 220 -27.34 8.96 16.30
C LEU A 220 -28.86 8.96 16.46
N ILE A 221 -29.56 8.16 15.66
CA ILE A 221 -31.03 8.08 15.63
C ILE A 221 -31.47 6.65 15.99
N PRO A 222 -31.98 6.43 17.22
CA PRO A 222 -32.46 5.11 17.62
C PRO A 222 -33.67 4.64 16.79
N VAL A 223 -33.77 3.32 16.56
CA VAL A 223 -34.94 2.71 15.89
C VAL A 223 -36.25 3.00 16.61
N ALA A 224 -36.22 3.06 17.95
CA ALA A 224 -37.38 3.41 18.77
C ALA A 224 -37.94 4.80 18.41
N THR A 225 -37.07 5.77 18.12
CA THR A 225 -37.44 7.14 17.74
C THR A 225 -38.19 7.15 16.40
N ALA A 226 -37.74 6.37 15.40
CA ALA A 226 -38.44 6.25 14.12
C ALA A 226 -39.77 5.49 14.23
N LYS A 227 -39.84 4.45 15.07
CA LYS A 227 -41.10 3.75 15.37
C LYS A 227 -42.12 4.69 16.03
N ASN A 228 -41.68 5.52 16.97
CA ASN A 228 -42.53 6.54 17.61
C ASN A 228 -43.02 7.58 16.59
N TYR A 229 -42.14 8.04 15.68
CA TYR A 229 -42.54 8.93 14.59
C TYR A 229 -43.65 8.32 13.73
N LYS A 230 -43.48 7.06 13.27
CA LYS A 230 -44.50 6.34 12.52
C LYS A 230 -45.82 6.26 13.28
N ALA A 231 -45.79 5.83 14.54
CA ALA A 231 -46.98 5.71 15.37
C ALA A 231 -47.73 7.04 15.51
N LYS A 232 -47.02 8.16 15.73
CA LYS A 232 -47.64 9.49 15.79
C LYS A 232 -48.22 9.97 14.46
N MET A 233 -47.53 9.71 13.35
CA MET A 233 -48.03 10.02 12.00
C MET A 233 -49.35 9.28 11.73
N GLU A 234 -49.39 7.99 12.06
CA GLU A 234 -50.58 7.14 11.88
C GLU A 234 -51.72 7.55 12.81
N ALA A 235 -51.41 7.90 14.07
CA ALA A 235 -52.40 8.37 15.04
C ALA A 235 -53.11 9.67 14.61
N VAL A 236 -52.46 10.54 13.81
CA VAL A 236 -53.10 11.74 13.24
C VAL A 236 -53.71 11.49 11.85
N GLY A 237 -53.79 10.22 11.42
CA GLY A 237 -54.39 9.79 10.16
C GLY A 237 -53.50 9.91 8.93
N SER A 238 -52.18 10.04 9.08
CA SER A 238 -51.23 10.13 7.95
C SER A 238 -50.45 8.83 7.73
N ARG A 239 -50.18 8.50 6.45
CA ARG A 239 -49.35 7.36 6.05
C ARG A 239 -47.87 7.57 6.42
N CYS A 240 -47.25 6.56 7.03
CA CYS A 240 -45.80 6.53 7.25
C CYS A 240 -45.20 5.15 6.94
N ASP A 241 -44.45 5.04 5.85
CA ASP A 241 -43.78 3.81 5.41
C ASP A 241 -42.36 3.75 6.01
N LEU A 242 -42.16 2.95 7.06
CA LEU A 242 -40.87 2.84 7.76
C LEU A 242 -40.10 1.59 7.30
N PHE A 243 -38.90 1.80 6.77
CA PHE A 243 -37.95 0.75 6.39
C PHE A 243 -36.72 0.78 7.30
N VAL A 244 -36.52 -0.29 8.05
CA VAL A 244 -35.34 -0.48 8.92
C VAL A 244 -34.37 -1.45 8.24
N TYR A 245 -33.15 -0.99 7.93
CA TYR A 245 -32.11 -1.76 7.28
C TYR A 245 -31.17 -2.39 8.31
N LYS A 246 -31.10 -3.72 8.29
CA LYS A 246 -30.30 -4.51 9.22
C LYS A 246 -28.79 -4.26 9.05
N ASN A 247 -28.10 -4.16 10.17
CA ASN A 247 -26.67 -3.88 10.33
C ASN A 247 -26.17 -2.58 9.68
N GLN A 248 -27.04 -1.61 9.43
CA GLN A 248 -26.66 -0.38 8.72
C GLN A 248 -26.43 0.81 9.67
N PRO A 249 -25.35 1.60 9.46
CA PRO A 249 -25.05 2.78 10.28
C PRO A 249 -25.72 4.06 9.74
N HIS A 250 -25.55 5.18 10.45
CA HIS A 250 -26.00 6.51 9.99
C HIS A 250 -25.38 6.85 8.62
N GLY A 251 -26.19 7.31 7.67
CA GLY A 251 -25.79 7.68 6.32
C GLY A 251 -25.52 6.51 5.37
N PHE A 252 -26.00 5.30 5.65
CA PHE A 252 -25.79 4.10 4.84
C PHE A 252 -26.27 4.21 3.38
N PHE A 253 -27.24 5.08 3.11
CA PHE A 253 -27.86 5.29 1.79
C PHE A 253 -27.01 6.09 0.80
N ASN A 254 -25.84 6.60 1.22
CA ASN A 254 -24.98 7.42 0.36
C ASN A 254 -24.02 6.54 -0.46
N GLN A 255 -23.98 6.75 -1.78
CA GLN A 255 -23.22 5.89 -2.70
C GLN A 255 -21.72 5.78 -2.39
N TRP A 256 -21.10 6.85 -1.89
CA TRP A 256 -19.65 6.88 -1.59
C TRP A 256 -19.26 6.12 -0.32
N LYS A 257 -20.21 5.59 0.46
CA LYS A 257 -19.90 4.70 1.59
C LYS A 257 -19.65 3.27 1.11
N LYS A 258 -18.83 2.51 1.83
CA LYS A 258 -18.61 1.08 1.57
C LYS A 258 -19.96 0.34 1.62
N GLY A 259 -20.36 -0.29 0.51
CA GLY A 259 -21.68 -0.92 0.35
C GLY A 259 -22.86 0.04 0.05
N GLY A 260 -22.60 1.35 -0.01
CA GLY A 260 -23.62 2.39 -0.12
C GLY A 260 -24.38 2.41 -1.44
N VAL A 261 -23.78 1.92 -2.54
CA VAL A 261 -24.47 1.79 -3.85
C VAL A 261 -25.69 0.88 -3.75
N GLU A 262 -25.58 -0.26 -3.06
CA GLU A 262 -26.70 -1.19 -2.89
C GLU A 262 -27.84 -0.52 -2.13
N HIS A 263 -27.50 0.19 -1.05
CA HIS A 263 -28.50 0.85 -0.22
C HIS A 263 -29.10 2.07 -0.89
N TYR A 264 -28.32 2.86 -1.62
CA TYR A 264 -28.82 3.89 -2.54
C TYR A 264 -29.86 3.30 -3.49
N LEU A 265 -29.52 2.23 -4.21
CA LEU A 265 -30.45 1.60 -5.14
C LEU A 265 -31.72 1.11 -4.43
N LYS A 266 -31.59 0.46 -3.26
CA LYS A 266 -32.75 0.01 -2.48
C LYS A 266 -33.63 1.18 -2.04
N THR A 267 -33.07 2.20 -1.39
CA THR A 267 -33.85 3.32 -0.85
C THR A 267 -34.45 4.17 -1.97
N THR A 268 -33.73 4.37 -3.08
CA THR A 268 -34.24 5.09 -4.25
C THR A 268 -35.36 4.30 -4.94
N TYR A 269 -35.26 2.97 -5.00
CA TYR A 269 -36.34 2.11 -5.50
C TYR A 269 -37.60 2.24 -4.64
N GLU A 270 -37.49 2.10 -3.32
CA GLU A 270 -38.65 2.25 -2.42
C GLU A 270 -39.23 3.67 -2.47
N ALA A 271 -38.39 4.71 -2.62
CA ALA A 271 -38.84 6.08 -2.79
C ALA A 271 -39.57 6.30 -4.13
N ASP A 272 -39.14 5.67 -5.23
CA ASP A 272 -39.84 5.69 -6.51
C ASP A 272 -41.22 5.05 -6.39
N ILE A 273 -41.31 3.85 -5.83
CA ILE A 273 -42.58 3.14 -5.59
C ILE A 273 -43.51 3.97 -4.70
N PHE A 274 -42.97 4.59 -3.65
CA PHE A 274 -43.74 5.49 -2.79
C PHE A 274 -44.30 6.69 -3.57
N LEU A 275 -43.46 7.37 -4.36
CA LEU A 275 -43.86 8.51 -5.19
C LEU A 275 -44.83 8.13 -6.31
N GLU A 276 -44.65 6.96 -6.93
CA GLU A 276 -45.59 6.38 -7.89
C GLU A 276 -46.96 6.17 -7.23
N SER A 277 -47.00 5.58 -6.03
CA SER A 277 -48.25 5.33 -5.30
C SER A 277 -49.00 6.63 -4.93
N LEU A 278 -48.32 7.77 -4.90
CA LEU A 278 -48.90 9.10 -4.70
C LEU A 278 -49.17 9.85 -6.02
N GLY A 279 -48.92 9.21 -7.17
CA GLY A 279 -49.12 9.76 -8.50
C GLY A 279 -48.12 10.86 -8.89
N TYR A 280 -46.93 10.89 -8.29
CA TYR A 280 -45.83 11.79 -8.71
C TYR A 280 -45.08 11.23 -9.92
N LEU A 281 -45.00 9.91 -10.01
CA LEU A 281 -44.32 9.17 -11.07
C LEU A 281 -45.31 8.28 -11.85
N LYS A 282 -44.88 7.75 -13.00
CA LYS A 282 -45.66 6.80 -13.80
C LYS A 282 -44.80 5.62 -14.26
N GLY A 283 -45.41 4.44 -14.26
CA GLY A 283 -44.77 3.19 -14.69
C GLY A 283 -43.70 2.71 -13.71
N LYS A 284 -43.18 1.51 -13.97
CA LYS A 284 -42.19 0.87 -13.11
C LYS A 284 -40.89 1.70 -12.98
N PRO A 285 -40.17 1.59 -11.85
CA PRO A 285 -38.83 2.16 -11.70
C PRO A 285 -37.92 1.78 -12.88
N THR A 286 -37.01 2.66 -13.28
CA THR A 286 -36.11 2.43 -14.44
C THR A 286 -34.97 1.46 -14.14
N PHE A 287 -34.85 1.00 -12.90
CA PHE A 287 -33.97 -0.09 -12.50
C PHE A 287 -34.69 -1.12 -11.61
N ASN A 288 -34.22 -2.36 -11.66
CA ASN A 288 -34.73 -3.44 -10.81
C ASN A 288 -34.15 -3.34 -9.38
N LYS A 289 -34.96 -3.67 -8.38
CA LYS A 289 -34.49 -3.81 -6.99
C LYS A 289 -33.32 -4.80 -6.94
N PRO A 290 -32.18 -4.45 -6.29
CA PRO A 290 -31.03 -5.34 -6.19
C PRO A 290 -31.42 -6.71 -5.59
N LYS A 291 -31.09 -7.80 -6.29
CA LYS A 291 -31.30 -9.19 -5.84
C LYS A 291 -29.94 -9.88 -5.68
N THR A 292 -29.75 -10.59 -4.57
CA THR A 292 -28.62 -11.50 -4.39
C THR A 292 -29.00 -12.87 -4.93
N ILE A 293 -28.11 -13.47 -5.72
CA ILE A 293 -28.25 -14.80 -6.33
C ILE A 293 -27.04 -15.61 -5.91
N GLU A 294 -27.28 -16.79 -5.35
CA GLU A 294 -26.23 -17.72 -4.95
C GLU A 294 -26.16 -18.86 -5.95
N LEU A 295 -24.93 -19.18 -6.37
CA LEU A 295 -24.58 -20.31 -7.21
C LEU A 295 -23.65 -21.23 -6.42
N PHE A 296 -23.75 -22.54 -6.63
CA PHE A 296 -22.96 -23.54 -5.91
C PHE A 296 -22.11 -24.36 -6.87
N VAL A 297 -20.87 -24.64 -6.45
CA VAL A 297 -19.92 -25.52 -7.15
C VAL A 297 -19.54 -26.66 -6.19
N SER A 298 -19.60 -27.90 -6.66
CA SER A 298 -19.33 -29.11 -5.86
C SER A 298 -18.76 -30.25 -6.71
N LYS A 299 -17.86 -31.05 -6.13
CA LYS A 299 -17.39 -32.31 -6.74
C LYS A 299 -18.50 -33.35 -6.97
N LYS A 300 -19.64 -33.22 -6.30
CA LYS A 300 -20.84 -34.05 -6.50
C LYS A 300 -21.83 -33.45 -7.52
N GLY A 301 -21.50 -32.28 -8.09
CA GLY A 301 -22.34 -31.60 -9.07
C GLY A 301 -22.19 -32.14 -10.49
N ALA A 302 -22.88 -31.51 -11.44
CA ALA A 302 -22.74 -31.80 -12.87
C ALA A 302 -22.59 -30.49 -13.67
N VAL A 303 -22.00 -30.59 -14.86
CA VAL A 303 -21.73 -29.40 -15.71
C VAL A 303 -23.01 -28.72 -16.18
N LYS A 304 -24.08 -29.49 -16.43
CA LYS A 304 -25.38 -29.01 -16.94
C LYS A 304 -26.37 -28.60 -15.85
N ASN A 305 -26.00 -28.72 -14.57
CA ASN A 305 -26.88 -28.36 -13.46
C ASN A 305 -27.23 -26.85 -13.45
N GLU A 306 -28.24 -26.46 -12.69
CA GLU A 306 -28.68 -25.06 -12.63
C GLU A 306 -27.83 -24.18 -11.69
N GLY A 307 -27.03 -24.80 -10.82
CA GLY A 307 -26.16 -24.13 -9.86
C GLY A 307 -26.85 -23.79 -8.54
N THR A 308 -27.99 -24.40 -8.22
CA THR A 308 -28.61 -24.28 -6.89
C THR A 308 -27.86 -25.13 -5.87
N LYS A 309 -28.22 -25.03 -4.59
CA LYS A 309 -27.61 -25.84 -3.53
C LYS A 309 -27.88 -27.34 -3.74
N GLU A 310 -29.08 -27.67 -4.21
CA GLU A 310 -29.55 -29.03 -4.47
C GLU A 310 -29.04 -29.56 -5.82
N SER A 311 -28.73 -28.66 -6.76
CA SER A 311 -28.22 -28.99 -8.10
C SER A 311 -26.98 -28.12 -8.40
N PRO A 312 -25.84 -28.37 -7.74
CA PRO A 312 -24.64 -27.55 -7.89
C PRO A 312 -23.91 -27.85 -9.20
N PHE A 313 -23.15 -26.88 -9.70
CA PHE A 313 -22.23 -27.07 -10.83
C PHE A 313 -21.04 -27.96 -10.43
N LEU A 314 -20.53 -28.76 -11.37
CA LEU A 314 -19.27 -29.49 -11.16
C LEU A 314 -18.02 -28.59 -11.25
N LYS A 315 -18.08 -27.56 -12.11
CA LYS A 315 -16.95 -26.71 -12.50
C LYS A 315 -17.19 -25.25 -12.16
N LEU A 316 -16.14 -24.54 -11.74
CA LEU A 316 -16.22 -23.10 -11.44
C LEU A 316 -16.52 -22.28 -12.70
N GLU A 317 -15.97 -22.69 -13.84
CA GLU A 317 -16.19 -22.11 -15.17
C GLU A 317 -17.69 -22.06 -15.51
N SER A 318 -18.44 -23.13 -15.18
CA SER A 318 -19.88 -23.19 -15.39
C SER A 318 -20.63 -22.17 -14.54
N ALA A 319 -20.24 -22.04 -13.26
CA ALA A 319 -20.85 -21.06 -12.36
C ALA A 319 -20.56 -19.62 -12.80
N VAL A 320 -19.34 -19.32 -13.25
CA VAL A 320 -18.98 -18.00 -13.79
C VAL A 320 -19.76 -17.72 -15.09
N LYS A 321 -19.89 -18.70 -15.99
CA LYS A 321 -20.73 -18.57 -17.19
C LYS A 321 -22.19 -18.25 -16.85
N LYS A 322 -22.76 -18.93 -15.85
CA LYS A 322 -24.13 -18.66 -15.36
C LYS A 322 -24.23 -17.27 -14.73
N ALA A 323 -23.24 -16.85 -13.94
CA ALA A 323 -23.17 -15.51 -13.37
C ALA A 323 -23.16 -14.43 -14.45
N THR A 324 -22.38 -14.62 -15.52
CA THR A 324 -22.36 -13.73 -16.69
C THR A 324 -23.74 -13.63 -17.33
N ALA A 325 -24.40 -14.77 -17.60
CA ALA A 325 -25.74 -14.79 -18.19
C ALA A 325 -26.80 -14.10 -17.32
N ILE A 326 -26.69 -14.23 -15.99
CA ILE A 326 -27.54 -13.52 -15.02
C ILE A 326 -27.29 -12.01 -15.11
N LYS A 327 -26.02 -11.60 -15.07
CA LYS A 327 -25.61 -10.20 -15.09
C LYS A 327 -25.96 -9.48 -16.38
N SER A 328 -25.87 -10.17 -17.53
CA SER A 328 -26.34 -9.64 -18.82
C SER A 328 -27.83 -9.28 -18.82
N LYS A 329 -28.65 -10.00 -18.05
CA LYS A 329 -30.09 -9.74 -17.93
C LYS A 329 -30.45 -8.83 -16.75
N ARG A 330 -29.59 -8.78 -15.73
CA ARG A 330 -29.80 -8.07 -14.46
C ARG A 330 -28.46 -7.51 -13.96
N GLU A 331 -28.05 -6.39 -14.54
CA GLU A 331 -26.76 -5.75 -14.25
C GLU A 331 -26.54 -5.51 -12.74
N ASN A 332 -27.58 -5.07 -12.03
CA ASN A 332 -27.55 -4.79 -10.59
C ASN A 332 -27.68 -6.03 -9.68
N ALA A 333 -27.76 -7.25 -10.22
CA ALA A 333 -27.85 -8.47 -9.40
C ALA A 333 -26.52 -8.76 -8.72
N LYS A 334 -26.49 -9.00 -7.41
CA LYS A 334 -25.28 -9.50 -6.74
C LYS A 334 -25.20 -11.01 -6.93
N VAL A 335 -24.08 -11.52 -7.41
CA VAL A 335 -23.88 -12.96 -7.60
C VAL A 335 -22.81 -13.44 -6.64
N ILE A 336 -23.11 -14.51 -5.89
CA ILE A 336 -22.18 -15.19 -4.99
C ILE A 336 -22.02 -16.61 -5.52
N ILE A 337 -20.79 -17.03 -5.80
CA ILE A 337 -20.43 -18.40 -6.16
C ILE A 337 -19.81 -19.04 -4.91
N ASN A 338 -20.55 -19.96 -4.31
CA ASN A 338 -20.12 -20.78 -3.18
C ASN A 338 -19.43 -22.04 -3.71
N VAL A 339 -18.13 -22.16 -3.48
CA VAL A 339 -17.34 -23.34 -3.83
C VAL A 339 -17.26 -24.25 -2.60
N LEU A 340 -17.82 -25.45 -2.71
CA LEU A 340 -17.85 -26.44 -1.63
C LEU A 340 -16.52 -27.23 -1.57
N PRO A 341 -16.22 -27.94 -0.47
CA PRO A 341 -14.97 -28.66 -0.31
C PRO A 341 -14.58 -29.57 -1.49
N GLY A 342 -13.30 -29.56 -1.84
CA GLY A 342 -12.71 -30.39 -2.88
C GLY A 342 -11.60 -29.71 -3.70
N ASP A 343 -10.94 -30.51 -4.53
CA ASP A 343 -9.92 -30.09 -5.49
C ASP A 343 -10.53 -29.79 -6.87
N TYR A 344 -10.34 -28.56 -7.35
CA TYR A 344 -10.85 -28.05 -8.62
C TYR A 344 -9.71 -27.66 -9.55
N HIS A 345 -9.48 -28.47 -10.57
CA HIS A 345 -8.51 -28.21 -11.63
C HIS A 345 -9.14 -27.33 -12.72
N LEU A 346 -8.54 -26.16 -12.97
CA LEU A 346 -9.01 -25.26 -14.02
C LEU A 346 -8.50 -25.70 -15.39
N GLU A 347 -9.35 -25.59 -16.40
CA GLU A 347 -8.93 -25.82 -17.79
C GLU A 347 -8.27 -24.58 -18.40
N LYS A 348 -8.66 -23.41 -17.92
CA LYS A 348 -8.16 -22.10 -18.33
C LYS A 348 -8.38 -21.07 -17.21
N PRO A 349 -7.68 -19.93 -17.24
CA PRO A 349 -7.90 -18.87 -16.26
C PRO A 349 -9.36 -18.38 -16.27
N ILE A 350 -9.91 -18.12 -15.09
CA ILE A 350 -11.22 -17.48 -14.93
C ILE A 350 -11.09 -15.98 -15.18
N ILE A 351 -11.77 -15.48 -16.21
CA ILE A 351 -11.79 -14.05 -16.53
C ILE A 351 -13.03 -13.39 -15.91
N ILE A 352 -12.81 -12.38 -15.07
CA ILE A 352 -13.85 -11.55 -14.45
C ILE A 352 -13.80 -10.17 -15.10
N SER A 353 -14.80 -9.87 -15.93
CA SER A 353 -14.91 -8.61 -16.67
C SER A 353 -15.83 -7.59 -15.96
N PRO A 354 -15.96 -6.34 -16.45
CA PRO A 354 -16.81 -5.33 -15.81
C PRO A 354 -18.29 -5.71 -15.72
N LEU A 355 -18.76 -6.62 -16.59
CA LEU A 355 -20.11 -7.17 -16.52
C LEU A 355 -20.38 -7.92 -15.19
N LEU A 356 -19.32 -8.43 -14.55
CA LEU A 356 -19.38 -9.20 -13.31
C LEU A 356 -19.13 -8.34 -12.06
N ASN A 357 -19.34 -7.03 -12.13
CA ASN A 357 -19.25 -6.13 -10.97
C ASN A 357 -20.05 -6.65 -9.77
N GLY A 358 -19.45 -6.70 -8.58
CA GLY A 358 -20.08 -7.22 -7.37
C GLY A 358 -20.07 -8.75 -7.23
N LEU A 359 -19.38 -9.49 -8.11
CA LEU A 359 -19.24 -10.94 -8.01
C LEU A 359 -18.43 -11.31 -6.75
N THR A 360 -18.92 -12.29 -5.99
CA THR A 360 -18.17 -12.94 -4.91
C THR A 360 -17.90 -14.38 -5.30
N ILE A 361 -16.64 -14.82 -5.25
CA ILE A 361 -16.25 -16.24 -5.32
C ILE A 361 -15.72 -16.62 -3.94
N LYS A 362 -16.41 -17.53 -3.26
CA LYS A 362 -16.14 -17.88 -1.86
C LYS A 362 -16.05 -19.38 -1.69
N GLY A 363 -14.91 -19.87 -1.22
CA GLY A 363 -14.79 -21.22 -0.67
C GLY A 363 -15.28 -21.28 0.78
N THR A 364 -15.64 -22.47 1.26
CA THR A 364 -16.08 -22.69 2.65
C THR A 364 -14.98 -22.35 3.65
N ASN A 365 -13.76 -22.79 3.38
CA ASN A 365 -12.53 -22.53 4.11
C ASN A 365 -11.34 -22.83 3.18
N SER A 366 -10.24 -22.09 3.31
CA SER A 366 -9.05 -22.32 2.50
C SER A 366 -8.42 -23.70 2.72
N SER A 367 -8.62 -24.32 3.88
CA SER A 367 -8.16 -25.70 4.13
C SER A 367 -8.94 -26.77 3.35
N ASP A 368 -10.15 -26.45 2.88
CA ASP A 368 -11.09 -27.46 2.38
C ASP A 368 -11.34 -27.33 0.86
N VAL A 369 -11.01 -26.16 0.28
CA VAL A 369 -11.27 -25.83 -1.13
C VAL A 369 -9.97 -25.44 -1.80
N THR A 370 -9.53 -26.26 -2.77
CA THR A 370 -8.33 -25.97 -3.57
C THR A 370 -8.69 -25.71 -5.02
N ILE A 371 -8.23 -24.60 -5.57
CA ILE A 371 -8.21 -24.33 -7.01
C ILE A 371 -6.78 -24.56 -7.51
N LYS A 372 -6.64 -25.44 -8.50
CA LYS A 372 -5.34 -25.89 -9.01
C LYS A 372 -5.15 -25.49 -10.48
N GLY A 373 -3.93 -25.03 -10.80
CA GLY A 373 -3.47 -24.84 -12.18
C GLY A 373 -2.87 -26.09 -12.82
N SER A 374 -2.92 -27.21 -12.11
CA SER A 374 -2.44 -28.50 -12.55
C SER A 374 -3.50 -29.31 -13.28
N LYS A 375 -3.06 -30.38 -13.92
CA LYS A 375 -3.89 -31.42 -14.51
C LYS A 375 -3.46 -32.78 -13.97
N ILE A 376 -4.41 -33.64 -13.63
CA ILE A 376 -4.14 -35.02 -13.25
C ILE A 376 -3.65 -35.79 -14.48
N LEU A 377 -2.58 -36.57 -14.31
CA LEU A 377 -2.07 -37.48 -15.32
C LEU A 377 -2.57 -38.90 -15.06
N ASN A 378 -3.00 -39.56 -16.13
CA ASN A 378 -3.19 -41.00 -16.15
C ASN A 378 -1.84 -41.62 -16.51
N THR A 379 -1.18 -42.25 -15.54
CA THR A 379 0.17 -42.79 -15.70
C THR A 379 0.15 -44.31 -15.78
N ASN A 380 1.04 -44.88 -16.59
CA ASN A 380 1.32 -46.30 -16.64
C ASN A 380 2.84 -46.49 -16.49
N TRP A 381 3.30 -46.37 -15.25
CA TRP A 381 4.72 -46.37 -14.92
C TRP A 381 5.33 -47.75 -15.18
N LYS A 382 6.52 -47.74 -15.79
CA LYS A 382 7.37 -48.92 -15.96
C LYS A 382 8.74 -48.60 -15.39
N LYS A 383 9.45 -49.62 -14.90
CA LYS A 383 10.85 -49.45 -14.53
C LYS A 383 11.67 -49.14 -15.79
N PHE A 384 12.41 -48.03 -15.75
CA PHE A 384 13.42 -47.70 -16.75
C PHE A 384 14.77 -48.34 -16.37
N ASN A 385 15.12 -48.27 -15.08
CA ASN A 385 16.23 -48.99 -14.47
C ASN A 385 15.88 -49.35 -13.00
N ASN A 386 16.87 -49.61 -12.14
CA ASN A 386 16.64 -49.97 -10.74
C ASN A 386 15.95 -48.87 -9.92
N ASP A 387 16.16 -47.60 -10.29
CA ASP A 387 15.81 -46.43 -9.50
C ASP A 387 14.75 -45.54 -10.19
N ILE A 388 14.81 -45.44 -11.52
CA ILE A 388 13.99 -44.53 -12.33
C ILE A 388 12.83 -45.29 -12.95
N TYR A 389 11.66 -44.67 -12.90
CA TYR A 389 10.44 -45.09 -13.58
C TYR A 389 10.15 -44.18 -14.76
N VAL A 390 9.50 -44.71 -15.79
CA VAL A 390 9.10 -43.98 -17.00
C VAL A 390 7.63 -44.23 -17.34
N THR A 391 6.93 -43.18 -17.79
CA THR A 391 5.58 -43.26 -18.35
C THR A 391 5.47 -42.36 -19.57
N LYS A 392 4.59 -42.73 -20.50
CA LYS A 392 4.26 -41.86 -21.64
C LYS A 392 3.27 -40.77 -21.21
N VAL A 393 3.42 -39.56 -21.75
CA VAL A 393 2.47 -38.45 -21.59
C VAL A 393 1.91 -38.02 -22.94
N ALA A 394 0.82 -37.24 -22.95
CA ALA A 394 0.24 -36.72 -24.18
C ALA A 394 1.18 -35.69 -24.83
N SER A 395 1.28 -35.72 -26.16
CA SER A 395 2.24 -34.91 -26.93
C SER A 395 2.04 -33.40 -26.84
N ASN A 396 0.84 -32.96 -26.48
CA ASN A 396 0.48 -31.56 -26.34
C ASN A 396 0.62 -31.02 -24.90
N LEU A 397 1.13 -31.82 -23.96
CA LEU A 397 1.36 -31.37 -22.59
C LEU A 397 2.70 -30.65 -22.47
N ASP A 398 2.65 -29.36 -22.14
CA ASP A 398 3.82 -28.55 -21.81
C ASP A 398 3.75 -28.08 -20.35
N PHE A 399 4.59 -28.68 -19.50
CA PHE A 399 4.65 -28.44 -18.07
C PHE A 399 6.10 -28.43 -17.58
N ASP A 400 6.32 -27.78 -16.45
CA ASP A 400 7.64 -27.59 -15.86
C ASP A 400 7.65 -27.82 -14.34
N GLN A 401 6.55 -28.36 -13.81
CA GLN A 401 6.42 -28.83 -12.43
C GLN A 401 5.61 -30.13 -12.42
N LEU A 402 6.17 -31.13 -11.74
CA LEU A 402 5.56 -32.41 -11.44
C LEU A 402 5.14 -32.43 -9.97
N ILE A 403 3.94 -32.93 -9.69
CA ILE A 403 3.39 -33.08 -8.35
C ILE A 403 3.06 -34.56 -8.16
N VAL A 404 3.59 -35.16 -7.10
CA VAL A 404 3.32 -36.54 -6.72
C VAL A 404 2.78 -36.55 -5.29
N ASN A 405 1.57 -37.08 -5.09
CA ASN A 405 0.87 -37.11 -3.80
C ASN A 405 0.85 -35.72 -3.11
N ASP A 406 0.41 -34.72 -3.88
CA ASP A 406 0.31 -33.30 -3.46
C ASP A 406 1.67 -32.64 -3.07
N THR A 407 2.80 -33.29 -3.38
CA THR A 407 4.16 -32.76 -3.16
C THR A 407 4.84 -32.42 -4.49
N PRO A 408 5.24 -31.16 -4.73
CA PRO A 408 6.06 -30.79 -5.88
C PRO A 408 7.41 -31.52 -5.87
N GLN A 409 7.82 -32.02 -7.03
CA GLN A 409 9.07 -32.76 -7.24
C GLN A 409 10.14 -31.88 -7.88
N ILE A 410 11.40 -32.24 -7.69
CA ILE A 410 12.56 -31.46 -8.16
C ILE A 410 12.80 -31.79 -9.64
N LEU A 411 12.89 -30.77 -10.49
CA LEU A 411 13.33 -31.00 -11.86
C LEU A 411 14.81 -31.41 -11.83
N ALA A 412 15.18 -32.48 -12.54
CA ALA A 412 16.54 -33.02 -12.61
C ALA A 412 17.57 -31.91 -12.79
N ARG A 413 18.55 -31.82 -11.90
CA ARG A 413 19.41 -30.64 -11.77
C ARG A 413 20.78 -30.95 -11.21
N TYR A 414 21.74 -30.11 -11.58
CA TYR A 414 23.08 -30.12 -10.99
C TYR A 414 23.43 -28.77 -10.34
N PRO A 415 23.96 -28.80 -9.10
CA PRO A 415 24.01 -29.97 -8.21
C PRO A 415 22.61 -30.33 -7.69
N ASN A 416 22.51 -31.53 -7.14
CA ASN A 416 21.27 -32.07 -6.57
C ASN A 416 20.77 -31.17 -5.44
N TYR A 417 19.46 -31.15 -5.29
CA TYR A 417 18.80 -30.31 -4.30
C TYR A 417 19.17 -30.69 -2.85
N ASP A 418 19.61 -29.71 -2.08
CA ASP A 418 19.80 -29.80 -0.63
C ASP A 418 19.14 -28.57 0.04
N GLU A 419 18.09 -28.80 0.82
CA GLU A 419 17.37 -27.75 1.58
C GLU A 419 18.30 -26.99 2.53
N LYS A 420 19.41 -27.58 2.98
CA LYS A 420 20.41 -26.93 3.86
C LYS A 420 21.47 -26.15 3.08
N ALA A 421 21.59 -26.37 1.78
CA ALA A 421 22.48 -25.59 0.95
C ALA A 421 21.95 -24.16 0.81
N HIS A 422 22.87 -23.20 0.81
CA HIS A 422 22.53 -21.78 0.87
C HIS A 422 21.87 -21.27 -0.43
N TYR A 423 22.66 -20.94 -1.45
CA TYR A 423 22.15 -20.43 -2.71
C TYR A 423 21.51 -21.53 -3.55
N TRP A 424 20.32 -21.27 -4.11
CA TRP A 424 19.56 -22.16 -4.99
C TRP A 424 19.30 -23.56 -4.43
N GLN A 425 19.44 -23.74 -3.11
CA GLN A 425 19.40 -25.05 -2.46
C GLN A 425 20.37 -26.04 -3.15
N GLY A 426 21.54 -25.53 -3.55
CA GLY A 426 22.58 -26.24 -4.28
C GLY A 426 23.15 -25.39 -5.41
N PHE A 427 24.47 -25.17 -5.41
CA PHE A 427 25.16 -24.43 -6.48
C PHE A 427 26.53 -25.04 -6.77
N ALA A 428 26.99 -24.88 -8.01
CA ALA A 428 28.29 -25.36 -8.45
C ALA A 428 28.87 -24.47 -9.56
N SER A 429 30.15 -24.11 -9.46
CA SER A 429 30.80 -23.23 -10.43
C SER A 429 30.91 -23.84 -11.83
N ASP A 430 30.93 -25.17 -11.92
CA ASP A 430 31.04 -25.97 -13.14
C ASP A 430 29.68 -26.34 -13.75
N ALA A 431 28.56 -25.76 -13.28
CA ALA A 431 27.20 -26.13 -13.72
C ALA A 431 26.97 -26.11 -15.24
N ILE A 432 27.75 -25.33 -16.00
CA ILE A 432 27.75 -25.30 -17.46
C ILE A 432 29.17 -25.36 -18.04
N SER A 433 30.09 -26.09 -17.39
CA SER A 433 31.41 -26.34 -17.96
C SER A 433 31.30 -27.14 -19.25
N LYS A 434 32.25 -26.96 -20.17
CA LYS A 434 32.28 -27.70 -21.45
C LYS A 434 32.40 -29.21 -21.20
N GLU A 435 33.13 -29.61 -20.17
CA GLU A 435 33.30 -31.02 -19.77
C GLU A 435 31.97 -31.62 -19.34
N ARG A 436 31.17 -30.86 -18.58
CA ARG A 436 29.85 -31.31 -18.14
C ARG A 436 28.85 -31.33 -19.30
N ILE A 437 28.78 -30.27 -20.09
CA ILE A 437 27.90 -30.18 -21.26
C ILE A 437 28.18 -31.35 -22.24
N ALA A 438 29.44 -31.76 -22.40
CA ALA A 438 29.82 -32.89 -23.24
C ALA A 438 29.24 -34.24 -22.78
N THR A 439 28.81 -34.36 -21.52
CA THR A 439 28.13 -35.56 -21.02
C THR A 439 26.65 -35.61 -21.39
N TRP A 440 26.05 -34.47 -21.76
CA TRP A 440 24.61 -34.36 -22.00
C TRP A 440 24.27 -34.73 -23.45
N LYS A 441 23.32 -35.66 -23.64
CA LYS A 441 22.85 -36.01 -24.99
C LYS A 441 22.05 -34.89 -25.64
N ASN A 442 21.33 -34.10 -24.85
CA ASN A 442 20.46 -33.03 -25.35
C ASN A 442 20.59 -31.73 -24.53
N PRO A 443 21.67 -30.95 -24.70
CA PRO A 443 21.90 -29.73 -23.92
C PRO A 443 20.88 -28.60 -24.21
N LYS A 444 20.20 -28.63 -25.37
CA LYS A 444 19.38 -27.52 -25.88
C LYS A 444 18.04 -27.29 -25.16
N VAL A 445 17.73 -28.11 -24.15
CA VAL A 445 16.48 -28.01 -23.36
C VAL A 445 16.74 -27.61 -21.91
N ALA A 446 18.01 -27.49 -21.52
CA ALA A 446 18.40 -27.18 -20.14
C ALA A 446 18.15 -25.71 -19.77
N TYR A 447 17.88 -25.47 -18.49
CA TYR A 447 17.83 -24.13 -17.92
C TYR A 447 19.09 -23.85 -17.11
N PHE A 448 19.81 -22.82 -17.50
CA PHE A 448 20.95 -22.32 -16.75
C PHE A 448 20.50 -21.16 -15.85
N ASN A 449 20.81 -21.29 -14.55
CA ASN A 449 20.41 -20.35 -13.53
C ASN A 449 21.65 -19.88 -12.78
N ALA A 450 21.74 -18.58 -12.53
CA ALA A 450 22.88 -18.00 -11.83
C ALA A 450 22.47 -16.77 -11.04
N LEU A 451 23.19 -16.46 -9.97
CA LEU A 451 23.06 -15.12 -9.40
C LEU A 451 23.63 -14.06 -10.33
N HIS A 452 23.14 -12.84 -10.17
CA HIS A 452 23.77 -11.64 -10.71
C HIS A 452 25.24 -11.55 -10.24
N GLY A 453 26.17 -11.03 -11.06
CA GLY A 453 27.59 -10.96 -10.69
C GLY A 453 27.89 -10.22 -9.38
N GLY A 454 27.06 -9.23 -9.03
CA GLY A 454 27.06 -8.53 -7.72
C GLY A 454 26.06 -9.08 -6.69
N LYS A 455 25.40 -10.22 -6.96
CA LYS A 455 24.35 -10.84 -6.14
C LYS A 455 23.12 -9.96 -5.87
N TRP A 456 22.71 -9.13 -6.83
CA TRP A 456 21.55 -8.23 -6.72
C TRP A 456 20.22 -8.84 -7.19
N GLY A 457 20.24 -10.10 -7.58
CA GLY A 457 19.11 -10.83 -8.12
C GLY A 457 19.58 -12.13 -8.80
N GLY A 458 18.69 -12.76 -9.55
CA GLY A 458 18.96 -14.01 -10.27
C GLY A 458 18.78 -13.83 -11.77
N PHE A 459 19.55 -14.56 -12.56
CA PHE A 459 19.41 -14.67 -14.00
C PHE A 459 18.98 -16.09 -14.37
N HIS A 460 18.12 -16.16 -15.38
CA HIS A 460 17.64 -17.42 -15.93
C HIS A 460 17.80 -17.42 -17.45
N PHE A 461 18.32 -18.52 -17.97
CA PHE A 461 18.60 -18.71 -19.38
C PHE A 461 18.11 -20.08 -19.84
N GLU A 462 17.59 -20.14 -21.05
CA GLU A 462 17.46 -21.37 -21.83
C GLU A 462 18.80 -21.61 -22.56
N ILE A 463 19.33 -22.82 -22.48
CA ILE A 463 20.45 -23.25 -23.33
C ILE A 463 19.84 -23.65 -24.68
N THR A 464 20.15 -22.94 -25.76
CA THR A 464 19.55 -23.20 -27.09
C THR A 464 20.43 -24.04 -28.00
N GLY A 465 21.66 -24.34 -27.56
CA GLY A 465 22.65 -25.08 -28.33
C GLY A 465 24.03 -24.98 -27.68
N VAL A 466 25.03 -25.54 -28.37
CA VAL A 466 26.44 -25.51 -27.97
C VAL A 466 27.24 -24.96 -29.14
N ASP A 467 28.18 -24.05 -28.87
CA ASP A 467 29.06 -23.49 -29.90
C ASP A 467 30.17 -24.48 -30.32
N LYS A 468 31.05 -24.06 -31.25
CA LYS A 468 32.12 -24.94 -31.77
C LYS A 468 33.18 -25.26 -30.72
N GLU A 469 33.29 -24.42 -29.70
CA GLU A 469 34.23 -24.50 -28.60
C GLU A 469 33.69 -25.33 -27.42
N GLY A 470 32.44 -25.78 -27.49
CA GLY A 470 31.79 -26.60 -26.46
C GLY A 470 31.07 -25.80 -25.36
N ASN A 471 30.86 -24.49 -25.54
CA ASN A 471 30.15 -23.65 -24.58
C ASN A 471 28.65 -23.56 -24.88
N ALA A 472 27.84 -23.41 -23.84
CA ALA A 472 26.40 -23.20 -23.97
C ALA A 472 26.06 -21.86 -24.66
N ILE A 473 25.16 -21.92 -25.64
CA ILE A 473 24.53 -20.73 -26.24
C ILE A 473 23.31 -20.38 -25.40
N LEU A 474 23.32 -19.21 -24.76
CA LEU A 474 22.31 -18.80 -23.79
C LEU A 474 21.31 -17.80 -24.37
N LYS A 475 20.02 -18.04 -24.12
CA LYS A 475 18.91 -17.12 -24.41
C LYS A 475 18.18 -16.77 -23.13
N GLY A 476 18.09 -15.48 -22.79
CA GLY A 476 17.43 -15.02 -21.57
C GLY A 476 18.22 -13.93 -20.84
N GLY A 477 18.17 -13.92 -19.51
CA GLY A 477 18.91 -12.97 -18.66
C GLY A 477 18.25 -11.61 -18.45
N GLN A 478 16.98 -11.45 -18.82
CA GLN A 478 16.24 -10.17 -18.73
C GLN A 478 15.58 -9.94 -17.36
N GLN A 479 15.77 -10.85 -16.40
CA GLN A 479 15.13 -10.81 -15.08
C GLN A 479 15.76 -9.79 -14.12
N ASN A 480 16.78 -9.06 -14.56
CA ASN A 480 17.29 -7.86 -13.87
C ASN A 480 17.32 -6.70 -14.85
N ASN A 481 16.91 -5.53 -14.39
CA ASN A 481 16.98 -4.30 -15.17
C ASN A 481 18.41 -3.73 -15.21
N ARG A 482 19.19 -3.96 -14.16
CA ARG A 482 20.62 -3.66 -14.16
C ARG A 482 21.42 -4.85 -14.71
N GLY A 483 21.92 -4.70 -15.93
CA GLY A 483 22.69 -5.75 -16.61
C GLY A 483 23.99 -6.13 -15.90
N SER A 484 24.38 -7.40 -15.99
CA SER A 484 25.64 -7.94 -15.47
C SER A 484 25.93 -9.31 -16.09
N LYS A 485 27.15 -9.81 -15.89
CA LYS A 485 27.49 -11.19 -16.22
C LYS A 485 26.91 -12.13 -15.14
N PRO A 486 26.58 -13.39 -15.50
CA PRO A 486 26.28 -14.43 -14.51
C PRO A 486 27.42 -14.55 -13.48
N HIS A 487 27.06 -14.73 -12.20
CA HIS A 487 28.04 -14.94 -11.12
C HIS A 487 28.94 -16.14 -11.44
N LYS A 488 30.21 -16.13 -11.01
CA LYS A 488 31.18 -17.19 -11.38
C LYS A 488 30.98 -18.52 -10.64
N GLU A 489 30.48 -18.46 -9.42
CA GLU A 489 30.37 -19.60 -8.50
C GLU A 489 28.92 -20.05 -8.26
N TYR A 490 28.06 -19.13 -7.82
CA TYR A 490 26.65 -19.39 -7.52
C TYR A 490 25.79 -19.58 -8.78
N ARG A 491 25.83 -20.81 -9.30
CA ARG A 491 25.21 -21.28 -10.54
C ARG A 491 24.56 -22.64 -10.31
N MET A 492 23.51 -22.95 -11.06
CA MET A 492 22.97 -24.30 -11.20
C MET A 492 22.41 -24.51 -12.62
N VAL A 493 22.26 -25.76 -13.01
CA VAL A 493 21.57 -26.15 -14.25
C VAL A 493 20.47 -27.14 -13.91
N GLU A 494 19.36 -27.09 -14.63
CA GLU A 494 18.25 -28.02 -14.48
C GLU A 494 17.67 -28.41 -15.85
N ASN A 495 16.75 -29.38 -15.85
CA ASN A 495 16.12 -29.95 -17.04
C ASN A 495 17.10 -30.72 -17.93
N VAL A 496 17.97 -31.54 -17.33
CA VAL A 496 18.93 -32.41 -18.02
C VAL A 496 18.69 -33.85 -17.58
N PHE A 497 18.55 -34.78 -18.53
CA PHE A 497 18.29 -36.19 -18.20
C PHE A 497 19.45 -36.86 -17.47
N GLU A 498 20.69 -36.56 -17.88
CA GLU A 498 21.89 -37.12 -17.26
C GLU A 498 22.11 -36.64 -15.82
N GLU A 499 21.47 -35.53 -15.43
CA GLU A 499 21.46 -35.01 -14.05
C GLU A 499 20.18 -35.48 -13.29
N LEU A 500 19.47 -36.49 -13.80
CA LEU A 500 18.45 -37.24 -13.04
C LEU A 500 19.16 -38.36 -12.28
N ASP A 501 19.83 -38.00 -11.20
CA ASP A 501 20.70 -38.91 -10.43
C ASP A 501 20.39 -38.92 -8.93
N GLY A 502 19.35 -38.19 -8.49
CA GLY A 502 18.88 -38.13 -7.11
C GLY A 502 17.42 -38.57 -6.90
N PRO A 503 17.08 -39.15 -5.73
CA PRO A 503 15.69 -39.42 -5.37
C PRO A 503 14.84 -38.16 -5.30
N GLY A 504 13.64 -38.21 -5.88
CA GLY A 504 12.69 -37.09 -5.95
C GLY A 504 12.84 -36.23 -7.21
N GLU A 505 13.81 -36.54 -8.06
CA GLU A 505 14.03 -35.84 -9.31
C GLU A 505 13.20 -36.41 -10.47
N TRP A 506 12.87 -35.56 -11.44
CA TRP A 506 12.16 -35.96 -12.66
C TRP A 506 12.69 -35.24 -13.89
N TYR A 507 12.43 -35.83 -15.06
CA TYR A 507 12.76 -35.26 -16.37
C TYR A 507 11.66 -35.58 -17.38
N LEU A 508 11.28 -34.60 -18.20
CA LEU A 508 10.37 -34.82 -19.34
C LEU A 508 11.15 -34.73 -20.64
N ASP A 509 11.25 -35.84 -21.34
CA ASP A 509 11.67 -35.85 -22.73
C ASP A 509 10.51 -35.36 -23.60
N LYS A 510 10.59 -34.11 -24.05
CA LYS A 510 9.56 -33.49 -24.90
C LYS A 510 9.53 -34.05 -26.31
N GLU A 511 10.62 -34.65 -26.81
CA GLU A 511 10.68 -35.22 -28.16
C GLU A 511 10.03 -36.60 -28.20
N THR A 512 10.29 -37.43 -27.19
CA THR A 512 9.70 -38.78 -27.11
C THR A 512 8.40 -38.85 -26.30
N HIS A 513 8.03 -37.75 -25.64
CA HIS A 513 6.89 -37.63 -24.72
C HIS A 513 6.95 -38.64 -23.56
N GLN A 514 8.14 -38.86 -23.03
CA GLN A 514 8.40 -39.75 -21.90
C GLN A 514 8.74 -38.94 -20.65
N LEU A 515 8.00 -39.20 -19.57
CA LEU A 515 8.24 -38.64 -18.26
C LEU A 515 8.99 -39.66 -17.41
N TYR A 516 10.16 -39.27 -16.93
CA TYR A 516 11.04 -40.05 -16.06
C TYR A 516 10.98 -39.49 -14.64
N TYR A 517 10.96 -40.35 -13.64
CA TYR A 517 10.93 -39.96 -12.23
C TYR A 517 11.69 -40.97 -11.38
N TRP A 518 12.51 -40.49 -10.46
CA TRP A 518 13.12 -41.28 -9.39
C TRP A 518 12.29 -41.11 -8.11
N PRO A 519 11.49 -42.10 -7.68
CA PRO A 519 10.70 -41.97 -6.47
C PRO A 519 11.56 -41.88 -5.20
N THR A 520 11.17 -41.02 -4.26
CA THR A 520 11.75 -41.08 -2.90
C THR A 520 11.29 -42.36 -2.20
N LYS A 521 11.99 -42.76 -1.13
CA LYS A 521 11.72 -44.01 -0.36
C LYS A 521 10.26 -44.17 0.09
N ASN A 522 9.54 -43.06 0.28
CA ASN A 522 8.16 -43.07 0.78
C ASN A 522 7.10 -43.03 -0.34
N VAL A 523 7.51 -43.01 -1.61
CA VAL A 523 6.61 -42.90 -2.75
C VAL A 523 6.48 -44.25 -3.46
N ASN A 524 5.28 -44.84 -3.39
CA ASN A 524 4.90 -45.92 -4.30
C ASN A 524 4.30 -45.31 -5.57
N ILE A 525 5.13 -45.13 -6.60
CA ILE A 525 4.75 -44.39 -7.81
C ILE A 525 3.61 -45.04 -8.60
N GLU A 526 3.45 -46.36 -8.56
CA GLU A 526 2.40 -47.09 -9.28
C GLU A 526 0.99 -46.73 -8.78
N ASN A 527 0.86 -46.41 -7.50
CA ASN A 527 -0.40 -46.05 -6.85
C ASN A 527 -0.50 -44.55 -6.51
N SER A 528 0.44 -43.75 -6.98
CA SER A 528 0.51 -42.32 -6.64
C SER A 528 -0.39 -41.46 -7.51
N LYS A 529 -0.95 -40.41 -6.91
CA LYS A 529 -1.62 -39.34 -7.64
C LYS A 529 -0.57 -38.45 -8.28
N VAL A 530 -0.55 -38.42 -9.61
CA VAL A 530 0.38 -37.58 -10.38
C VAL A 530 -0.37 -36.42 -11.02
N GLU A 531 0.12 -35.20 -10.79
CA GLU A 531 -0.38 -33.98 -11.42
C GLU A 531 0.77 -33.20 -12.05
N VAL A 532 0.48 -32.41 -13.08
CA VAL A 532 1.45 -31.51 -13.72
C VAL A 532 0.89 -30.11 -13.88
N ALA A 533 1.70 -29.08 -13.63
CA ALA A 533 1.27 -27.69 -13.73
C ALA A 533 1.15 -27.27 -15.21
N VAL A 534 -0.05 -26.85 -15.64
CA VAL A 534 -0.32 -26.49 -17.05
C VAL A 534 -0.76 -25.03 -17.22
N LEU A 535 -1.25 -24.38 -16.15
CA LEU A 535 -1.62 -22.97 -16.15
C LEU A 535 -0.61 -22.15 -15.34
N LYS A 536 -0.31 -20.94 -15.80
CA LYS A 536 0.42 -19.93 -15.01
C LYS A 536 -0.51 -19.02 -14.20
N ASP A 537 -1.71 -18.78 -14.74
CA ASP A 537 -2.72 -17.86 -14.21
C ASP A 537 -4.00 -18.63 -13.82
N LEU A 538 -4.69 -18.22 -12.76
CA LEU A 538 -5.94 -18.87 -12.31
C LEU A 538 -7.15 -17.93 -12.33
N ILE A 539 -7.03 -16.72 -11.79
CA ILE A 539 -8.12 -15.72 -11.81
C ILE A 539 -7.58 -14.39 -12.33
N GLN A 540 -8.26 -13.82 -13.33
CA GLN A 540 -7.90 -12.56 -13.94
C GLN A 540 -9.10 -11.60 -13.86
N VAL A 541 -8.96 -10.56 -13.04
CA VAL A 541 -9.98 -9.50 -12.87
C VAL A 541 -9.56 -8.30 -13.72
N VAL A 542 -10.16 -8.18 -14.90
CA VAL A 542 -9.68 -7.29 -15.95
C VAL A 542 -10.78 -6.35 -16.44
N GLY A 543 -10.54 -5.05 -16.28
CA GLY A 543 -11.32 -3.95 -16.83
C GLY A 543 -10.41 -2.89 -17.44
N THR A 544 -10.92 -1.67 -17.57
CA THR A 544 -10.12 -0.50 -18.01
C THR A 544 -10.32 0.68 -17.05
N LEU A 545 -9.62 1.80 -17.29
CA LEU A 545 -9.85 3.05 -16.55
C LEU A 545 -11.30 3.55 -16.74
N GLU A 546 -11.84 3.43 -17.95
CA GLU A 546 -13.18 3.91 -18.33
C GLU A 546 -14.29 2.92 -17.91
N LYS A 547 -13.97 1.62 -17.94
CA LYS A 547 -14.89 0.53 -17.59
C LYS A 547 -14.23 -0.41 -16.58
N PRO A 548 -14.07 0.02 -15.32
CA PRO A 548 -13.41 -0.80 -14.32
C PRO A 548 -14.29 -1.92 -13.80
N VAL A 549 -13.66 -3.01 -13.36
CA VAL A 549 -14.30 -4.06 -12.56
C VAL A 549 -14.39 -3.60 -11.10
N LYS A 550 -15.59 -3.64 -10.52
CA LYS A 550 -15.86 -3.09 -9.18
C LYS A 550 -16.36 -4.15 -8.21
N ASN A 551 -15.92 -4.04 -6.96
CA ASN A 551 -16.49 -4.77 -5.82
C ASN A 551 -16.46 -6.30 -5.96
N VAL A 552 -15.43 -6.85 -6.59
CA VAL A 552 -15.24 -8.31 -6.68
C VAL A 552 -14.55 -8.82 -5.42
N THR A 553 -15.04 -9.92 -4.85
CA THR A 553 -14.43 -10.56 -3.67
C THR A 553 -14.05 -12.00 -3.99
N ILE A 554 -12.81 -12.37 -3.68
CA ILE A 554 -12.30 -13.75 -3.73
C ILE A 554 -11.89 -14.13 -2.31
N SER A 555 -12.42 -15.22 -1.75
CA SER A 555 -12.10 -15.58 -0.37
C SER A 555 -12.23 -17.05 -0.01
N GLY A 556 -11.46 -17.51 0.97
CA GLY A 556 -11.63 -18.85 1.56
C GLY A 556 -11.20 -19.98 0.63
N ILE A 557 -10.19 -19.76 -0.21
CA ILE A 557 -9.74 -20.70 -1.24
C ILE A 557 -8.22 -20.89 -1.12
N SER A 558 -7.74 -22.12 -1.28
CA SER A 558 -6.33 -22.40 -1.52
C SER A 558 -6.03 -22.44 -3.02
N PHE A 559 -5.00 -21.72 -3.46
CA PHE A 559 -4.53 -21.71 -4.85
C PHE A 559 -3.18 -22.44 -4.94
N LYS A 560 -3.10 -23.46 -5.79
CA LYS A 560 -1.89 -24.30 -5.91
C LYS A 560 -1.51 -24.65 -7.34
N TYR A 561 -0.22 -24.97 -7.52
CA TYR A 561 0.36 -25.65 -8.68
C TYR A 561 0.15 -24.92 -10.01
N THR A 562 0.92 -23.85 -10.22
CA THR A 562 0.97 -23.11 -11.49
C THR A 562 2.35 -23.15 -12.10
N LYS A 563 2.48 -23.10 -13.43
CA LYS A 563 3.76 -23.09 -14.17
C LYS A 563 4.69 -21.97 -13.70
N ARG A 564 5.99 -22.17 -13.90
CA ARG A 564 6.99 -21.15 -13.57
C ARG A 564 7.01 -20.06 -14.66
N THR A 565 7.36 -18.83 -14.26
CA THR A 565 7.24 -17.65 -15.14
C THR A 565 8.58 -16.98 -15.47
N PHE A 566 9.71 -17.56 -15.04
CA PHE A 566 11.01 -16.91 -15.10
C PHE A 566 11.58 -16.69 -16.52
N LEU A 567 11.05 -17.39 -17.54
CA LEU A 567 11.38 -17.17 -18.97
C LEU A 567 10.27 -16.42 -19.74
N GLU A 568 9.21 -15.97 -19.07
CA GLU A 568 8.21 -15.11 -19.69
C GLU A 568 8.81 -13.75 -20.08
N LYS A 569 8.02 -12.91 -20.76
CA LYS A 569 8.47 -11.56 -21.10
C LYS A 569 8.56 -10.67 -19.85
N PHE A 570 9.78 -10.27 -19.49
CA PHE A 570 10.02 -9.29 -18.43
C PHE A 570 10.02 -7.87 -19.01
N GLU A 571 9.54 -6.93 -18.22
CA GLU A 571 9.64 -5.50 -18.49
C GLU A 571 10.46 -4.81 -17.38
N PRO A 572 11.27 -3.79 -17.72
CA PRO A 572 12.01 -3.05 -16.72
C PRO A 572 11.06 -2.18 -15.89
N LEU A 573 11.29 -2.13 -14.58
CA LEU A 573 10.64 -1.15 -13.72
C LEU A 573 11.39 0.19 -13.80
N LEU A 574 10.72 1.28 -13.39
CA LEU A 574 11.25 2.64 -13.49
C LEU A 574 12.53 2.81 -12.65
N ARG A 575 13.71 2.75 -13.29
CA ARG A 575 15.06 2.92 -12.69
C ARG A 575 15.39 2.10 -11.45
N SER A 576 14.53 1.17 -11.09
CA SER A 576 14.80 0.06 -10.18
C SER A 576 15.85 -0.86 -10.80
N ASP A 577 16.57 -1.61 -9.97
CA ASP A 577 17.35 -2.75 -10.48
C ASP A 577 16.46 -3.93 -10.92
N TRP A 578 15.14 -3.85 -10.64
CA TRP A 578 14.14 -4.86 -10.96
C TRP A 578 13.58 -4.77 -12.37
N SER A 579 13.42 -5.92 -12.99
CA SER A 579 12.40 -6.15 -14.02
C SER A 579 11.31 -7.07 -13.46
N ILE A 580 10.17 -7.15 -14.14
CA ILE A 580 9.06 -7.99 -13.70
C ILE A 580 8.35 -8.64 -14.88
N TYR A 581 7.91 -9.89 -14.69
CA TYR A 581 6.85 -10.46 -15.50
C TYR A 581 5.49 -9.87 -15.06
N ARG A 582 4.83 -9.10 -15.93
CA ARG A 582 3.50 -8.52 -15.67
C ARG A 582 2.39 -9.56 -15.85
N GLY A 583 2.34 -10.51 -14.93
CA GLY A 583 1.29 -11.51 -14.78
C GLY A 583 1.32 -12.09 -13.37
N SER A 584 0.25 -12.79 -12.97
CA SER A 584 0.15 -13.40 -11.64
C SER A 584 -1.03 -14.37 -11.55
N VAL A 585 -0.95 -15.29 -10.59
CA VAL A 585 -2.00 -16.29 -10.29
C VAL A 585 -3.37 -15.64 -10.08
N VAL A 586 -3.43 -14.56 -9.32
CA VAL A 586 -4.63 -13.70 -9.20
C VAL A 586 -4.28 -12.27 -9.57
N PHE A 587 -4.70 -11.86 -10.76
CA PHE A 587 -4.33 -10.58 -11.39
C PHE A 587 -5.49 -9.57 -11.37
N PHE A 588 -5.17 -8.30 -11.15
CA PHE A 588 -6.10 -7.19 -11.17
C PHE A 588 -5.60 -6.05 -12.06
N GLU A 589 -6.34 -5.72 -13.12
CA GLU A 589 -6.09 -4.54 -13.94
C GLU A 589 -7.41 -3.84 -14.25
N GLY A 590 -7.45 -2.51 -14.15
CA GLY A 590 -8.67 -1.75 -14.37
C GLY A 590 -9.74 -2.02 -13.31
N THR A 591 -9.40 -1.93 -12.01
CA THR A 591 -10.33 -2.36 -10.93
C THR A 591 -10.54 -1.34 -9.80
N GLU A 592 -11.69 -1.43 -9.13
CA GLU A 592 -12.04 -0.63 -7.96
C GLU A 592 -12.65 -1.45 -6.82
N ASN A 593 -12.15 -1.27 -5.60
CA ASN A 593 -12.70 -1.84 -4.38
C ASN A 593 -12.84 -3.37 -4.40
N CYS A 594 -11.90 -4.05 -5.06
CA CYS A 594 -11.82 -5.51 -5.05
C CYS A 594 -11.17 -6.02 -3.74
N GLU A 595 -11.41 -7.28 -3.40
CA GLU A 595 -10.91 -7.88 -2.17
C GLU A 595 -10.45 -9.33 -2.39
N VAL A 596 -9.27 -9.67 -1.85
CA VAL A 596 -8.78 -11.03 -1.70
C VAL A 596 -8.53 -11.29 -0.22
N LYS A 597 -9.24 -12.25 0.37
CA LYS A 597 -9.11 -12.50 1.80
C LYS A 597 -9.23 -13.95 2.24
N ASP A 598 -8.62 -14.26 3.38
CA ASP A 598 -8.78 -15.54 4.06
C ASP A 598 -8.45 -16.74 3.14
N SER A 599 -7.50 -16.55 2.22
CA SER A 599 -7.08 -17.54 1.23
C SER A 599 -5.66 -18.02 1.50
N GLU A 600 -5.31 -19.17 0.92
CA GLU A 600 -3.96 -19.72 0.93
C GLU A 600 -3.38 -19.71 -0.49
N PHE A 601 -2.10 -19.44 -0.63
CA PHE A 601 -1.38 -19.44 -1.90
C PHE A 601 -0.07 -20.21 -1.72
N ALA A 602 0.01 -21.40 -2.30
CA ALA A 602 1.14 -22.30 -2.07
C ALA A 602 1.60 -23.04 -3.31
N TYR A 603 2.91 -23.20 -3.46
CA TYR A 603 3.51 -23.98 -4.56
C TYR A 603 3.12 -23.44 -5.94
N LEU A 604 3.19 -22.11 -6.10
CA LEU A 604 2.91 -21.39 -7.34
C LEU A 604 4.22 -21.02 -8.01
N GLY A 605 4.32 -21.21 -9.34
CA GLY A 605 5.59 -21.04 -10.06
C GLY A 605 6.04 -19.61 -10.31
N GLY A 606 5.19 -18.61 -10.08
CA GLY A 606 5.45 -17.20 -10.42
C GLY A 606 4.89 -16.21 -9.39
N ASN A 607 4.54 -15.02 -9.87
CA ASN A 607 3.94 -13.97 -9.02
C ASN A 607 2.55 -14.40 -8.52
N VAL A 608 2.24 -14.11 -7.26
CA VAL A 608 1.01 -14.61 -6.63
C VAL A 608 -0.17 -13.65 -6.85
N LEU A 609 -0.06 -12.41 -6.40
CA LEU A 609 -1.09 -11.37 -6.52
C LEU A 609 -0.50 -10.11 -7.16
N MET A 610 -1.14 -9.59 -8.22
CA MET A 610 -0.70 -8.35 -8.86
C MET A 610 -1.84 -7.37 -9.09
N ALA A 611 -1.62 -6.11 -8.70
CA ALA A 611 -2.39 -4.96 -9.12
C ALA A 611 -1.60 -4.20 -10.20
N SER A 612 -2.08 -4.24 -11.43
CA SER A 612 -1.47 -3.66 -12.62
C SER A 612 -2.23 -2.41 -13.07
N LYS A 613 -1.48 -1.37 -13.47
CA LYS A 613 -2.01 -0.11 -14.04
C LYS A 613 -3.12 0.49 -13.15
N TYR A 614 -4.28 0.83 -13.72
CA TYR A 614 -5.40 1.38 -12.94
C TYR A 614 -5.93 0.35 -11.92
N ASN A 615 -5.68 0.61 -10.65
CA ASN A 615 -6.26 -0.14 -9.55
C ASN A 615 -6.53 0.81 -8.38
N LYS A 616 -7.74 0.83 -7.84
CA LYS A 616 -8.09 1.71 -6.72
C LYS A 616 -8.77 0.94 -5.60
N GLY A 617 -8.17 0.91 -4.41
CA GLY A 617 -8.82 0.36 -3.23
C GLY A 617 -8.84 -1.18 -3.15
N LEU A 618 -7.90 -1.87 -3.80
CA LEU A 618 -7.74 -3.32 -3.61
C LEU A 618 -7.36 -3.63 -2.15
N GLU A 619 -8.11 -4.52 -1.50
CA GLU A 619 -7.82 -5.00 -0.15
C GLU A 619 -7.34 -6.47 -0.20
N ILE A 620 -6.10 -6.74 0.25
CA ILE A 620 -5.51 -8.09 0.38
C ILE A 620 -5.32 -8.40 1.85
N LYS A 621 -6.15 -9.29 2.43
CA LYS A 621 -6.23 -9.45 3.88
C LYS A 621 -6.25 -10.88 4.41
N GLY A 622 -5.52 -11.16 5.47
CA GLY A 622 -5.71 -12.42 6.21
C GLY A 622 -5.30 -13.67 5.43
N ASN A 623 -4.43 -13.53 4.42
CA ASN A 623 -3.99 -14.63 3.56
C ASN A 623 -2.71 -15.27 4.07
N HIS A 624 -2.49 -16.53 3.73
CA HIS A 624 -1.24 -17.26 3.95
C HIS A 624 -0.59 -17.53 2.59
N ILE A 625 0.56 -16.92 2.34
CA ILE A 625 1.27 -16.98 1.05
C ILE A 625 2.64 -17.62 1.30
N HIS A 626 2.88 -18.81 0.78
CA HIS A 626 4.14 -19.50 1.03
C HIS A 626 4.62 -20.45 -0.05
N ASN A 627 5.92 -20.77 -0.06
CA ASN A 627 6.53 -21.72 -1.01
C ASN A 627 6.24 -21.35 -2.47
N ASN A 628 6.42 -20.08 -2.84
CA ASN A 628 6.10 -19.56 -4.17
C ASN A 628 7.35 -19.12 -4.94
N GLY A 629 7.27 -19.20 -6.28
CA GLY A 629 8.37 -19.02 -7.19
C GLY A 629 8.89 -17.59 -7.28
N ALA A 630 8.00 -16.59 -7.21
CA ALA A 630 8.36 -15.18 -7.36
C ALA A 630 7.76 -14.29 -6.24
N SER A 631 7.43 -13.03 -6.54
CA SER A 631 6.92 -12.07 -5.56
C SER A 631 5.49 -12.42 -5.08
N ALA A 632 5.20 -12.14 -3.81
CA ALA A 632 3.88 -12.44 -3.24
C ALA A 632 2.82 -11.40 -3.66
N ILE A 633 3.08 -10.11 -3.44
CA ILE A 633 2.10 -9.06 -3.75
C ILE A 633 2.80 -7.93 -4.50
N SER A 634 2.34 -7.61 -5.71
CA SER A 634 2.95 -6.58 -6.56
C SER A 634 1.95 -5.49 -6.94
N PHE A 635 2.31 -4.22 -6.75
CA PHE A 635 1.59 -3.04 -7.23
C PHE A 635 2.44 -2.35 -8.29
N ILE A 636 2.06 -2.49 -9.57
CA ILE A 636 2.88 -2.03 -10.70
C ILE A 636 2.07 -1.10 -11.61
N GLY A 637 2.41 0.19 -11.60
CA GLY A 637 1.82 1.18 -12.51
C GLY A 637 2.27 1.03 -13.97
N ASP A 638 1.68 1.88 -14.82
CA ASP A 638 2.05 2.03 -16.21
C ASP A 638 3.08 3.17 -16.35
N PRO A 639 4.21 2.98 -17.06
CA PRO A 639 5.18 4.05 -17.25
C PRO A 639 4.63 5.31 -17.93
N SER A 640 3.51 5.23 -18.67
CA SER A 640 2.85 6.41 -19.24
C SER A 640 2.26 7.35 -18.19
N ALA A 641 2.04 6.87 -16.96
CA ALA A 641 1.61 7.68 -15.83
C ALA A 641 2.77 8.49 -15.24
N VAL A 642 4.02 8.13 -15.54
CA VAL A 642 5.23 8.82 -15.11
C VAL A 642 5.59 9.91 -16.12
N ARG A 643 6.00 11.07 -15.62
CA ARG A 643 6.48 12.18 -16.45
C ARG A 643 8.00 12.07 -16.58
N SER A 644 8.50 12.26 -17.80
CA SER A 644 9.91 12.07 -18.14
C SER A 644 10.49 10.71 -17.66
N PRO A 645 9.84 9.57 -17.96
CA PRO A 645 10.29 8.26 -17.50
C PRO A 645 11.67 7.91 -18.08
N SER A 646 12.42 7.13 -17.33
CA SER A 646 13.70 6.53 -17.72
C SER A 646 13.80 5.15 -17.06
N PHE A 647 14.60 4.23 -17.59
CA PHE A 647 14.52 2.83 -17.15
C PHE A 647 15.85 2.25 -16.69
N ASN A 648 16.94 2.50 -17.43
CA ASN A 648 18.25 2.00 -17.03
C ASN A 648 18.98 2.96 -16.09
N TYR A 649 19.90 2.43 -15.26
CA TYR A 649 20.71 3.20 -14.33
C TYR A 649 21.40 4.42 -14.98
N GLY A 650 21.97 4.24 -16.17
CA GLY A 650 22.70 5.28 -16.90
C GLY A 650 21.83 6.25 -17.70
N GLN A 651 20.53 5.99 -17.83
CA GLN A 651 19.60 6.86 -18.59
C GLN A 651 19.05 7.97 -17.70
N PHE A 652 18.89 9.16 -18.28
CA PHE A 652 18.28 10.31 -17.63
C PHE A 652 17.75 11.31 -18.66
N VAL A 653 16.82 12.18 -18.24
CA VAL A 653 16.28 13.28 -19.04
C VAL A 653 17.00 14.58 -18.64
N ALA A 654 17.45 15.37 -19.61
CA ALA A 654 18.09 16.64 -19.34
C ALA A 654 17.10 17.62 -18.68
N LEU A 655 17.57 18.47 -17.76
CA LEU A 655 16.68 19.40 -17.04
C LEU A 655 15.87 20.30 -17.97
N SER A 656 16.43 20.72 -19.12
CA SER A 656 15.76 21.54 -20.13
C SER A 656 14.59 20.83 -20.84
N GLU A 657 14.57 19.50 -20.82
CA GLU A 657 13.56 18.65 -21.49
C GLU A 657 12.60 18.00 -20.48
N MET A 658 12.86 18.20 -19.19
CA MET A 658 12.14 17.54 -18.11
C MET A 658 10.78 18.18 -17.86
N ASP A 659 9.73 17.37 -17.82
CA ASP A 659 8.42 17.82 -17.36
C ASP A 659 8.48 18.04 -15.84
N THR A 660 8.30 19.29 -15.40
CA THR A 660 8.43 19.69 -13.99
C THR A 660 7.10 19.70 -13.24
N ILE A 661 6.00 19.32 -13.89
CA ILE A 661 4.70 19.21 -13.22
C ILE A 661 4.75 18.08 -12.19
N SER A 662 4.33 18.39 -10.96
CA SER A 662 4.36 17.44 -9.85
C SER A 662 3.28 16.38 -9.99
N GLY A 663 3.61 15.15 -9.61
CA GLY A 663 2.69 14.02 -9.59
C GLY A 663 2.49 13.34 -10.94
N PRO A 664 1.55 12.38 -10.99
CA PRO A 664 1.31 11.56 -12.15
C PRO A 664 0.77 12.36 -13.36
N LYS A 665 0.98 11.81 -14.56
CA LYS A 665 0.46 12.33 -15.83
C LYS A 665 -0.97 11.90 -16.11
N ASN A 666 -1.33 10.69 -15.67
CA ASN A 666 -2.65 10.09 -15.85
C ASN A 666 -2.91 9.12 -14.69
N GLU A 667 -4.06 8.43 -14.71
CA GLU A 667 -4.53 7.60 -13.60
C GLU A 667 -4.13 6.10 -13.67
N LEU A 668 -3.27 5.69 -14.60
CA LEU A 668 -2.89 4.28 -14.85
C LEU A 668 -1.87 3.74 -13.83
N TYR A 669 -2.18 3.85 -12.54
CA TYR A 669 -1.32 3.37 -11.46
C TYR A 669 -2.13 2.85 -10.25
N PRO A 670 -1.62 1.86 -9.47
CA PRO A 670 -2.32 1.39 -8.28
C PRO A 670 -2.34 2.45 -7.17
N ARG A 671 -3.48 2.59 -6.49
CA ARG A 671 -3.60 3.54 -5.37
C ARG A 671 -4.63 3.20 -4.32
N ALA A 672 -4.40 3.73 -3.12
CA ALA A 672 -5.28 3.57 -1.97
C ALA A 672 -5.58 2.09 -1.61
N CYS A 673 -4.64 1.19 -1.92
CA CYS A 673 -4.76 -0.24 -1.65
C CYS A 673 -4.28 -0.59 -0.24
N LEU A 674 -4.74 -1.74 0.28
CA LEU A 674 -4.44 -2.23 1.62
C LEU A 674 -3.91 -3.67 1.57
N VAL A 675 -2.75 -3.90 2.17
CA VAL A 675 -2.18 -5.22 2.46
C VAL A 675 -2.15 -5.39 3.98
N LYS A 676 -3.02 -6.26 4.53
CA LYS A 676 -3.16 -6.37 5.99
C LYS A 676 -3.29 -7.79 6.53
N ASP A 677 -2.64 -8.10 7.65
CA ASP A 677 -2.80 -9.39 8.35
C ASP A 677 -2.44 -10.60 7.47
N ASN A 678 -1.50 -10.46 6.52
CA ASN A 678 -1.01 -11.57 5.71
C ASN A 678 0.25 -12.18 6.31
N LEU A 679 0.33 -13.51 6.26
CA LEU A 679 1.53 -14.27 6.58
C LEU A 679 2.22 -14.68 5.27
N ILE A 680 3.42 -14.17 5.03
CA ILE A 680 4.18 -14.37 3.79
C ILE A 680 5.53 -15.00 4.13
N HIS A 681 5.85 -16.17 3.58
CA HIS A 681 7.17 -16.76 3.79
C HIS A 681 7.62 -17.73 2.70
N ARG A 682 8.92 -18.00 2.59
CA ARG A 682 9.48 -18.91 1.57
C ARG A 682 9.00 -18.57 0.15
N ILE A 683 9.10 -17.30 -0.22
CA ILE A 683 8.83 -16.83 -1.59
C ILE A 683 10.15 -16.66 -2.35
N GLY A 684 10.11 -16.45 -3.67
CA GLY A 684 11.34 -16.38 -4.47
C GLY A 684 12.09 -17.73 -4.54
N CYS A 685 11.37 -18.85 -4.40
CA CYS A 685 11.96 -20.19 -4.51
C CYS A 685 12.60 -20.41 -5.89
N ILE A 686 12.12 -19.71 -6.91
CA ILE A 686 12.65 -19.75 -8.28
C ILE A 686 13.34 -18.42 -8.58
N GLU A 687 12.60 -17.31 -8.66
CA GLU A 687 13.18 -16.00 -8.98
C GLU A 687 13.86 -15.36 -7.75
N LYS A 688 15.05 -14.78 -7.92
CA LYS A 688 15.84 -14.17 -6.82
C LYS A 688 15.75 -12.65 -6.75
N GLN A 689 15.03 -12.01 -7.66
CA GLN A 689 14.74 -10.59 -7.61
C GLN A 689 13.26 -10.36 -7.24
N THR A 690 12.93 -10.58 -5.97
CA THR A 690 11.54 -10.71 -5.48
C THR A 690 11.31 -9.97 -4.16
N ALA A 691 10.04 -9.77 -3.79
CA ALA A 691 9.68 -9.32 -2.44
C ALA A 691 8.33 -9.86 -1.97
N GLY A 692 8.12 -9.80 -0.65
CA GLY A 692 6.83 -10.04 -0.02
C GLY A 692 5.79 -9.04 -0.49
N VAL A 693 6.17 -7.76 -0.52
CA VAL A 693 5.39 -6.70 -1.17
C VAL A 693 6.29 -5.85 -2.06
N GLN A 694 6.00 -5.83 -3.36
CA GLN A 694 6.64 -4.96 -4.35
C GLN A 694 5.73 -3.79 -4.72
N ILE A 695 6.28 -2.58 -4.72
CA ILE A 695 5.60 -1.37 -5.17
C ILE A 695 6.45 -0.72 -6.26
N ALA A 696 5.86 -0.35 -7.39
CA ALA A 696 6.48 0.51 -8.39
C ALA A 696 5.40 1.33 -9.12
N MET A 697 5.64 2.62 -9.34
CA MET A 697 4.71 3.53 -10.01
C MET A 697 3.33 3.49 -9.37
N ALA A 698 3.25 3.74 -8.07
CA ALA A 698 2.01 3.61 -7.28
C ALA A 698 1.91 4.72 -6.21
N MET A 699 0.75 4.84 -5.56
CA MET A 699 0.54 5.90 -4.57
C MET A 699 -0.34 5.44 -3.40
N SER A 700 0.01 5.82 -2.18
CA SER A 700 -0.86 5.63 -1.00
C SER A 700 -1.23 4.16 -0.74
N ILE A 701 -0.27 3.25 -0.89
CA ILE A 701 -0.41 1.83 -0.52
C ILE A 701 -0.17 1.69 0.99
N LYS A 702 -1.09 1.05 1.70
CA LYS A 702 -0.97 0.77 3.14
C LYS A 702 -0.61 -0.70 3.37
N ILE A 703 0.51 -0.96 4.04
CA ILE A 703 0.98 -2.30 4.41
C ILE A 703 1.00 -2.39 5.93
N SER A 704 0.12 -3.20 6.52
CA SER A 704 -0.05 -3.22 7.96
C SER A 704 -0.24 -4.59 8.61
N HIS A 705 0.41 -4.84 9.74
CA HIS A 705 0.27 -6.10 10.48
C HIS A 705 0.56 -7.34 9.62
N ASN A 706 1.55 -7.30 8.74
CA ASN A 706 1.98 -8.49 7.99
C ASN A 706 3.24 -9.08 8.64
N SER A 707 3.35 -10.41 8.60
CA SER A 707 4.58 -11.13 8.96
C SER A 707 5.21 -11.64 7.66
N ILE A 708 6.44 -11.21 7.37
CA ILE A 708 7.14 -11.52 6.11
C ILE A 708 8.53 -12.06 6.44
N TYR A 709 8.83 -13.31 6.10
CA TYR A 709 10.13 -13.88 6.43
C TYR A 709 10.60 -15.01 5.51
N ASP A 710 11.86 -15.40 5.62
CA ASP A 710 12.50 -16.44 4.80
C ASP A 710 12.41 -16.09 3.30
N VAL A 711 12.99 -14.94 2.91
CA VAL A 711 12.95 -14.42 1.54
C VAL A 711 14.36 -14.15 0.99
N PRO A 712 14.63 -14.44 -0.31
CA PRO A 712 15.98 -14.34 -0.88
C PRO A 712 16.45 -12.89 -1.06
N ARG A 713 15.52 -11.94 -1.16
CA ARG A 713 15.74 -10.52 -1.45
C ARG A 713 15.00 -9.65 -0.43
N ALA A 714 14.10 -8.76 -0.82
CA ALA A 714 13.44 -7.84 0.13
C ALA A 714 12.20 -8.46 0.79
N GLY A 715 11.90 -8.03 2.00
CA GLY A 715 10.57 -8.26 2.57
C GLY A 715 9.53 -7.33 1.94
N ILE A 716 9.84 -6.03 1.94
CA ILE A 716 9.03 -4.98 1.30
C ILE A 716 9.96 -4.09 0.48
N ASN A 717 9.59 -3.81 -0.78
CA ASN A 717 10.38 -2.97 -1.67
C ASN A 717 9.52 -1.90 -2.36
N ILE A 718 10.06 -0.68 -2.47
CA ILE A 718 9.53 0.39 -3.31
C ILE A 718 10.55 0.68 -4.42
N GLY A 719 10.20 0.33 -5.65
CA GLY A 719 11.09 0.31 -6.82
C GLY A 719 11.51 1.67 -7.34
N ASP A 720 10.82 2.73 -6.94
CA ASP A 720 10.99 4.10 -7.43
C ASP A 720 10.46 5.11 -6.39
N GLY A 721 10.68 6.41 -6.59
CA GLY A 721 10.24 7.47 -5.68
C GLY A 721 8.90 8.11 -6.05
N THR A 722 8.19 7.54 -7.03
CA THR A 722 6.83 7.95 -7.38
C THR A 722 5.79 7.28 -6.45
N TRP A 723 4.62 7.82 -6.20
CA TRP A 723 4.43 9.21 -5.78
C TRP A 723 4.21 9.35 -4.27
N GLY A 724 4.63 8.31 -3.53
CA GLY A 724 4.63 8.27 -2.08
C GLY A 724 3.24 8.18 -1.44
N GLY A 725 3.16 8.64 -0.19
CA GLY A 725 1.96 8.51 0.66
C GLY A 725 1.75 7.08 1.16
N HIS A 726 2.69 6.18 0.93
CA HIS A 726 2.64 4.81 1.44
C HIS A 726 2.73 4.82 2.96
N VAL A 727 2.06 3.87 3.61
CA VAL A 727 2.11 3.71 5.07
C VAL A 727 2.44 2.28 5.41
N LEU A 728 3.61 2.05 5.99
CA LEU A 728 4.07 0.77 6.48
C LEU A 728 3.99 0.77 8.00
N GLU A 729 3.10 -0.03 8.57
CA GLU A 729 2.93 -0.04 10.03
C GLU A 729 2.64 -1.39 10.67
N PHE A 730 3.27 -1.66 11.82
CA PHE A 730 3.06 -2.91 12.58
C PHE A 730 3.46 -4.18 11.84
N ASN A 731 4.33 -4.10 10.83
CA ASN A 731 4.84 -5.29 10.15
C ASN A 731 6.00 -5.91 10.94
N ASP A 732 6.14 -7.23 10.83
CA ASP A 732 7.25 -8.01 11.38
C ASP A 732 7.98 -8.68 10.21
N VAL A 733 9.16 -8.17 9.85
CA VAL A 733 9.85 -8.57 8.63
C VAL A 733 11.28 -8.96 8.97
N PHE A 734 11.64 -10.24 8.76
CA PHE A 734 12.92 -10.80 9.19
C PHE A 734 13.38 -11.93 8.28
N ASN A 735 14.61 -12.43 8.45
CA ASN A 735 15.20 -13.46 7.58
C ASN A 735 15.10 -13.07 6.09
N THR A 736 15.54 -11.85 5.80
CA THR A 736 15.52 -11.27 4.45
C THR A 736 16.93 -11.19 3.87
N VAL A 737 17.01 -11.10 2.54
CA VAL A 737 18.28 -11.04 1.81
C VAL A 737 19.11 -12.31 2.05
N LEU A 738 18.44 -13.46 2.05
CA LEU A 738 19.10 -14.74 2.31
C LEU A 738 20.02 -15.15 1.16
N GLU A 739 19.63 -14.92 -0.10
CA GLU A 739 20.40 -15.40 -1.26
C GLU A 739 21.00 -14.26 -2.11
N THR A 740 20.72 -13.02 -1.75
CA THR A 740 21.21 -11.84 -2.48
C THR A 740 22.03 -10.94 -1.54
N SER A 741 22.42 -9.74 -1.99
CA SER A 741 23.13 -8.76 -1.15
C SER A 741 22.78 -7.33 -1.55
N ASP A 742 23.17 -6.34 -0.74
CA ASP A 742 22.92 -4.91 -1.02
C ASP A 742 21.42 -4.61 -1.11
N HIS A 743 20.73 -4.83 -0.01
CA HIS A 743 19.28 -4.58 0.16
C HIS A 743 18.91 -4.50 1.63
N GLY A 744 17.60 -4.51 1.92
CA GLY A 744 17.11 -4.64 3.29
C GLY A 744 15.80 -5.38 3.44
N SER A 745 15.38 -5.56 4.71
CA SER A 745 14.04 -6.06 5.04
C SER A 745 12.97 -5.12 4.49
N PHE A 746 13.22 -3.81 4.62
CA PHE A 746 12.65 -2.78 3.76
C PHE A 746 13.73 -2.25 2.82
N ASN A 747 13.41 -2.04 1.54
CA ASN A 747 14.23 -1.25 0.63
C ASN A 747 13.40 -0.25 -0.18
N SER A 748 14.03 0.85 -0.59
CA SER A 748 13.53 1.67 -1.68
C SER A 748 14.62 2.24 -2.59
N TRP A 749 14.26 2.52 -3.85
CA TRP A 749 14.97 3.45 -4.72
C TRP A 749 14.13 4.71 -4.93
N GLY A 750 14.75 5.88 -5.01
CA GLY A 750 14.12 7.15 -5.40
C GLY A 750 14.82 7.78 -6.61
N ARG A 751 15.20 6.94 -7.57
CA ARG A 751 15.91 7.33 -8.80
C ARG A 751 14.95 7.98 -9.81
N ASP A 752 14.18 8.95 -9.37
CA ASP A 752 13.09 9.58 -10.13
C ASP A 752 13.60 10.47 -11.27
N ARG A 753 12.70 11.21 -11.92
CA ARG A 753 13.03 12.00 -13.13
C ARG A 753 14.20 12.96 -12.90
N PHE A 754 14.36 13.47 -11.68
CA PHE A 754 15.40 14.43 -11.32
C PHE A 754 16.77 13.79 -11.01
N TRP A 755 16.81 12.50 -10.67
CA TRP A 755 18.01 11.85 -10.14
C TRP A 755 19.01 11.51 -11.25
N LEU A 756 20.30 11.76 -11.01
CA LEU A 756 21.38 11.49 -11.96
C LEU A 756 22.50 10.70 -11.29
N PRO A 757 23.12 9.72 -11.96
CA PRO A 757 24.32 9.03 -11.45
C PRO A 757 25.59 9.92 -11.50
N LYS A 758 25.44 11.25 -11.65
CA LYS A 758 26.51 12.25 -11.74
C LYS A 758 26.44 13.19 -10.54
N ARG A 759 27.24 12.88 -9.52
CA ARG A 759 27.17 13.56 -8.22
C ARG A 759 27.37 15.07 -8.26
N ASN A 760 28.38 15.56 -8.98
CA ASN A 760 28.66 17.00 -9.07
C ASN A 760 27.48 17.77 -9.71
N LYS A 761 26.85 17.17 -10.73
CA LYS A 761 25.69 17.78 -11.37
C LYS A 761 24.47 17.77 -10.44
N MET A 762 24.26 16.69 -9.69
CA MET A 762 23.22 16.65 -8.67
C MET A 762 23.40 17.73 -7.60
N ASN A 763 24.64 17.96 -7.11
CA ASN A 763 24.92 19.06 -6.17
C ASN A 763 24.54 20.44 -6.73
N GLU A 764 24.90 20.72 -7.99
CA GLU A 764 24.56 21.97 -8.68
C GLU A 764 23.03 22.15 -8.79
N LEU A 765 22.36 21.11 -9.28
CA LEU A 765 20.91 21.08 -9.49
C LEU A 765 20.14 21.29 -8.19
N THR A 766 20.52 20.59 -7.12
CA THR A 766 19.81 20.64 -5.85
C THR A 766 20.06 21.94 -5.12
N THR A 767 21.20 22.61 -5.35
CA THR A 767 21.44 23.97 -4.85
C THR A 767 20.52 24.98 -5.52
N GLN A 768 20.34 24.87 -6.84
CA GLN A 768 19.49 25.78 -7.62
C GLN A 768 17.98 25.53 -7.38
N LYS A 769 17.58 24.25 -7.25
CA LYS A 769 16.18 23.83 -7.12
C LYS A 769 16.03 22.77 -6.01
N PRO A 770 16.07 23.18 -4.73
CA PRO A 770 16.18 22.24 -3.62
C PRO A 770 14.92 21.41 -3.34
N ASP A 771 13.79 21.78 -3.94
CA ASP A 771 12.50 21.07 -3.79
C ASP A 771 12.16 20.16 -4.97
N MET A 772 13.08 19.92 -5.91
CA MET A 772 12.79 19.10 -7.11
C MET A 772 12.34 17.67 -6.82
N TYR A 773 12.71 17.12 -5.66
CA TYR A 773 12.27 15.79 -5.25
C TYR A 773 10.75 15.71 -5.07
N THR A 774 10.05 16.83 -4.80
CA THR A 774 8.59 16.84 -4.63
C THR A 774 7.84 16.68 -5.95
N TRP A 775 8.53 16.70 -7.10
CA TRP A 775 7.90 16.45 -8.40
C TRP A 775 7.42 15.00 -8.52
N ASP A 776 8.17 14.05 -7.97
CA ASP A 776 7.80 12.64 -7.94
C ASP A 776 7.45 12.17 -6.53
N ALA A 777 8.22 12.51 -5.49
CA ALA A 777 7.90 12.16 -4.10
C ALA A 777 6.85 13.13 -3.49
N VAL A 778 5.67 13.22 -4.11
CA VAL A 778 4.63 14.22 -3.81
C VAL A 778 4.07 14.09 -2.39
N LYS A 779 3.83 12.86 -1.94
CA LYS A 779 3.28 12.58 -0.61
C LYS A 779 4.32 11.89 0.25
N THR A 780 4.42 12.27 1.51
CA THR A 780 5.36 11.64 2.44
C THR A 780 5.04 10.17 2.64
N THR A 781 6.04 9.30 2.43
CA THR A 781 5.95 7.88 2.78
C THR A 781 6.28 7.71 4.26
N VAL A 782 5.44 6.96 4.98
CA VAL A 782 5.55 6.76 6.43
C VAL A 782 5.92 5.31 6.74
N ILE A 783 7.01 5.10 7.47
CA ILE A 783 7.44 3.79 7.99
C ILE A 783 7.41 3.88 9.51
N ARG A 784 6.43 3.22 10.16
CA ARG A 784 6.28 3.34 11.61
C ARG A 784 5.87 2.09 12.37
N ASN A 785 6.27 1.96 13.62
CA ASN A 785 5.84 0.86 14.48
C ASN A 785 6.12 -0.52 13.85
N ASN A 786 7.20 -0.70 13.10
CA ASN A 786 7.57 -2.00 12.51
C ASN A 786 8.73 -2.63 13.28
N ARG A 787 8.88 -3.95 13.13
CA ARG A 787 10.07 -4.70 13.52
C ARG A 787 10.74 -5.25 12.28
N PHE A 788 12.01 -4.89 12.09
CA PHE A 788 12.81 -5.26 10.92
C PHE A 788 14.09 -5.96 11.34
N ARG A 789 14.47 -7.00 10.60
CA ARG A 789 15.74 -7.71 10.76
C ARG A 789 16.25 -8.23 9.42
N CYS A 790 17.34 -7.67 8.92
CA CYS A 790 17.99 -8.14 7.71
C CYS A 790 19.28 -8.88 8.06
N ASP A 791 19.51 -10.08 7.51
CA ASP A 791 20.70 -10.87 7.84
C ASP A 791 21.92 -10.51 6.97
N HIS A 792 21.71 -10.12 5.71
CA HIS A 792 22.80 -9.76 4.77
C HIS A 792 22.57 -8.42 4.04
N GLY A 793 22.28 -7.36 4.80
CA GLY A 793 21.90 -6.05 4.27
C GLY A 793 21.67 -5.02 5.36
N TRP A 794 20.64 -4.17 5.24
CA TRP A 794 20.18 -3.24 6.29
C TRP A 794 18.75 -3.54 6.72
N ASP A 795 18.36 -3.23 7.96
CA ASP A 795 16.98 -3.47 8.39
C ASP A 795 16.01 -2.56 7.61
N ILE A 796 16.42 -1.30 7.41
CA ILE A 796 15.81 -0.35 6.47
C ILE A 796 16.90 0.19 5.54
N ASP A 797 16.75 -0.04 4.24
CA ASP A 797 17.66 0.40 3.19
C ASP A 797 17.00 1.43 2.27
N LEU A 798 17.13 2.72 2.58
CA LEU A 798 16.77 3.77 1.63
C LEU A 798 17.95 3.98 0.68
N ASP A 799 17.88 3.32 -0.47
CA ASP A 799 18.91 3.37 -1.50
C ASP A 799 18.73 4.62 -2.40
N ASP A 800 19.56 4.72 -3.44
CA ASP A 800 19.70 5.85 -4.36
C ASP A 800 18.47 6.77 -4.50
N GLY A 801 18.59 7.99 -3.99
CA GLY A 801 17.63 9.07 -4.28
C GLY A 801 16.32 9.04 -3.50
N SER A 802 16.10 8.04 -2.64
CA SER A 802 14.89 7.91 -1.83
C SER A 802 14.61 9.18 -1.03
N SER A 803 13.47 9.84 -1.27
CA SER A 803 13.16 11.18 -0.74
C SER A 803 11.75 11.26 -0.14
N ASN A 804 11.54 12.22 0.77
CA ASN A 804 10.25 12.49 1.44
C ASN A 804 9.71 11.29 2.28
N TYR A 805 10.53 10.81 3.21
CA TYR A 805 10.18 9.72 4.14
C TYR A 805 10.03 10.24 5.58
N HIS A 806 9.11 9.65 6.35
CA HIS A 806 9.04 9.79 7.80
C HIS A 806 9.08 8.42 8.46
N ILE A 807 10.15 8.17 9.22
CA ILE A 807 10.55 6.87 9.74
C ILE A 807 10.59 6.95 11.27
N TYR A 808 9.64 6.33 11.96
CA TYR A 808 9.60 6.45 13.43
C TYR A 808 9.03 5.25 14.16
N ASN A 809 9.42 5.07 15.43
CA ASN A 809 8.97 3.94 16.25
C ASN A 809 9.29 2.57 15.64
N ASN A 810 10.38 2.42 14.90
CA ASN A 810 10.77 1.13 14.36
C ASN A 810 11.83 0.47 15.25
N LEU A 811 11.70 -0.84 15.42
CA LEU A 811 12.70 -1.69 16.09
C LEU A 811 13.53 -2.39 15.00
N LEU A 812 14.80 -2.01 14.89
CA LEU A 812 15.76 -2.53 13.92
C LEU A 812 16.72 -3.47 14.66
N LEU A 813 16.66 -4.76 14.36
CA LEU A 813 17.26 -5.80 15.20
C LEU A 813 18.70 -6.19 14.82
N ASN A 814 19.23 -5.76 13.67
CA ASN A 814 20.53 -6.24 13.20
C ASN A 814 21.39 -5.16 12.52
N ASN A 815 20.98 -4.68 11.35
CA ASN A 815 21.84 -3.88 10.47
C ASN A 815 21.44 -2.40 10.35
N GLY A 816 20.50 -1.92 11.18
CA GLY A 816 20.23 -0.50 11.35
C GLY A 816 19.58 0.16 10.13
N LEU A 817 19.80 1.47 9.98
CA LEU A 817 19.12 2.32 9.01
C LEU A 817 20.12 2.93 8.02
N LYS A 818 19.99 2.60 6.73
CA LYS A 818 20.74 3.24 5.65
C LYS A 818 19.92 4.32 4.97
N LEU A 819 20.55 5.49 4.83
CA LEU A 819 20.03 6.66 4.14
C LEU A 819 21.03 7.04 3.05
N ARG A 820 20.84 6.54 1.82
CA ARG A 820 21.72 6.78 0.67
C ARG A 820 21.12 7.83 -0.27
N GLU A 821 21.83 8.92 -0.52
CA GLU A 821 21.35 10.04 -1.37
C GLU A 821 19.93 10.51 -0.95
N GLY A 822 19.24 11.31 -1.75
CA GLY A 822 17.86 11.73 -1.47
C GLY A 822 17.72 12.95 -0.56
N PHE A 823 16.46 13.30 -0.28
CA PHE A 823 16.08 14.56 0.35
C PHE A 823 14.91 14.44 1.32
N ASN A 824 14.91 15.30 2.34
CA ASN A 824 13.80 15.56 3.25
C ASN A 824 13.27 14.27 3.92
N ARG A 825 14.16 13.48 4.51
CA ARG A 825 13.79 12.31 5.29
C ARG A 825 13.89 12.62 6.78
N VAL A 826 12.88 12.23 7.54
CA VAL A 826 12.84 12.39 8.99
C VAL A 826 12.88 11.02 9.62
N ALA A 827 13.92 10.71 10.39
CA ALA A 827 14.08 9.48 11.12
C ALA A 827 14.17 9.78 12.62
N GLU A 828 13.11 9.45 13.35
CA GLU A 828 13.01 9.78 14.78
C GLU A 828 12.41 8.66 15.63
N ASN A 829 12.79 8.60 16.91
CA ASN A 829 12.19 7.66 17.85
C ASN A 829 12.30 6.17 17.45
N ASN A 830 13.38 5.78 16.76
CA ASN A 830 13.67 4.40 16.40
C ASN A 830 14.68 3.77 17.37
N ILE A 831 14.69 2.43 17.44
CA ILE A 831 15.69 1.65 18.19
C ILE A 831 16.52 0.86 17.18
N MET A 832 17.84 1.02 17.22
CA MET A 832 18.79 0.29 16.38
C MET A 832 19.66 -0.58 17.27
N VAL A 833 19.31 -1.86 17.37
CA VAL A 833 19.98 -2.80 18.26
C VAL A 833 21.36 -3.15 17.71
N ASN A 834 22.40 -2.96 18.53
CA ASN A 834 23.81 -3.23 18.20
C ASN A 834 24.34 -2.52 16.92
N ASN A 835 23.60 -1.57 16.37
CA ASN A 835 23.90 -0.90 15.10
C ASN A 835 23.40 0.54 15.11
N SER A 836 23.56 1.26 14.01
CA SER A 836 23.36 2.71 13.98
C SER A 836 22.83 3.20 12.62
N LEU A 837 22.93 4.51 12.42
CA LEU A 837 22.67 5.18 11.16
C LEU A 837 23.85 5.00 10.19
N HIS A 838 23.52 4.71 8.93
CA HIS A 838 24.45 4.62 7.79
C HIS A 838 24.12 5.74 6.80
N PRO A 839 24.57 6.99 7.04
CA PRO A 839 24.34 8.10 6.12
C PRO A 839 25.34 7.99 4.96
N HIS A 840 24.84 7.63 3.78
CA HIS A 840 25.67 7.39 2.61
C HIS A 840 25.42 8.47 1.56
N VAL A 841 26.50 9.08 1.07
CA VAL A 841 26.52 10.02 -0.05
C VAL A 841 25.43 11.09 0.05
N TRP A 842 25.25 11.73 1.21
CA TRP A 842 24.26 12.80 1.37
C TRP A 842 24.66 14.06 0.64
N PHE A 843 23.72 14.62 -0.11
CA PHE A 843 23.86 15.96 -0.68
C PHE A 843 24.01 16.99 0.44
N ALA A 844 24.77 18.06 0.18
CA ALA A 844 25.01 19.10 1.20
C ALA A 844 23.70 19.67 1.77
N ASN A 845 22.65 19.72 0.94
CA ASN A 845 21.32 20.17 1.29
C ASN A 845 20.29 19.04 1.34
N SER A 846 20.66 17.83 1.77
CA SER A 846 19.71 16.70 1.87
C SER A 846 18.50 17.01 2.76
N ARG A 847 18.62 17.97 3.69
CA ARG A 847 17.56 18.39 4.63
C ARG A 847 17.05 17.25 5.53
N ASP A 848 17.83 16.18 5.67
CA ASP A 848 17.45 15.04 6.50
C ASP A 848 17.46 15.43 7.99
N VAL A 849 16.59 14.78 8.76
CA VAL A 849 16.47 14.93 10.21
C VAL A 849 16.68 13.57 10.85
N PHE A 850 17.58 13.47 11.83
CA PHE A 850 17.82 12.27 12.60
C PHE A 850 17.91 12.59 14.10
N LYS A 851 16.87 12.26 14.87
CA LYS A 851 16.77 12.65 16.28
C LYS A 851 15.94 11.74 17.16
N HIS A 852 16.13 11.82 18.47
CA HIS A 852 15.37 11.06 19.46
C HIS A 852 15.48 9.54 19.29
N ASN A 853 16.53 9.04 18.63
CA ASN A 853 16.72 7.60 18.39
C ASN A 853 17.60 6.99 19.47
N ILE A 854 17.40 5.70 19.76
CA ILE A 854 18.37 4.87 20.49
C ILE A 854 19.22 4.16 19.45
N VAL A 855 20.52 4.45 19.43
CA VAL A 855 21.49 3.75 18.58
C VAL A 855 22.38 2.83 19.42
N GLY A 856 22.77 1.70 18.83
CA GLY A 856 23.63 0.69 19.46
C GLY A 856 25.10 0.78 19.05
N ASP A 857 25.47 1.74 18.19
CA ASP A 857 26.86 1.98 17.75
C ASP A 857 27.04 3.42 17.21
N THR A 858 28.27 3.83 16.89
CA THR A 858 28.57 5.06 16.15
C THR A 858 27.97 5.03 14.73
N TYR A 859 27.66 6.21 14.19
CA TYR A 859 27.29 6.33 12.77
C TYR A 859 28.39 5.83 11.83
N GLN A 860 27.94 5.24 10.72
CA GLN A 860 28.74 4.60 9.68
C GLN A 860 28.66 5.45 8.40
N ASP A 861 29.19 6.66 8.42
CA ASP A 861 29.09 7.59 7.31
C ASP A 861 30.02 7.28 6.13
N VAL A 862 29.52 7.50 4.91
CA VAL A 862 30.28 7.32 3.67
C VAL A 862 30.02 8.47 2.72
N GLY A 863 31.05 9.22 2.34
CA GLY A 863 31.01 10.16 1.21
C GLY A 863 30.12 11.39 1.44
N LEU A 864 30.03 11.87 2.67
CA LEU A 864 29.21 13.02 3.03
C LEU A 864 29.84 14.36 2.60
N LEU A 865 28.99 15.27 2.13
CA LEU A 865 29.33 16.67 1.89
C LEU A 865 28.54 17.64 2.78
N GLY A 866 27.65 17.11 3.62
CA GLY A 866 26.83 17.84 4.58
C GLY A 866 26.03 16.85 5.45
N TRP A 867 25.48 17.33 6.56
CA TRP A 867 24.89 16.50 7.62
C TRP A 867 23.37 16.65 7.75
N GLY A 868 22.70 17.01 6.66
CA GLY A 868 21.25 17.23 6.65
C GLY A 868 20.85 18.51 7.37
N LYS A 869 19.58 18.59 7.79
CA LYS A 869 18.99 19.74 8.49
C LYS A 869 19.23 19.67 10.00
N GLU A 870 19.05 18.50 10.59
CA GLU A 870 19.14 18.31 12.04
C GLU A 870 19.62 16.90 12.35
N LEU A 871 20.71 16.80 13.10
CA LEU A 871 21.21 15.53 13.59
C LEU A 871 21.60 15.77 15.05
N ASP A 872 20.66 15.51 15.95
CA ASP A 872 20.79 15.81 17.37
C ASP A 872 19.81 15.03 18.26
N TYR A 873 19.99 15.09 19.58
CA TYR A 873 19.13 14.45 20.58
C TYR A 873 19.02 12.92 20.42
N ASN A 874 20.12 12.23 20.11
CA ASN A 874 20.16 10.77 20.03
C ASN A 874 20.78 10.17 21.30
N PHE A 875 20.44 8.91 21.58
CA PHE A 875 20.97 8.16 22.71
C PHE A 875 22.00 7.14 22.22
N PHE A 876 23.23 7.23 22.73
CA PHE A 876 24.37 6.41 22.34
C PHE A 876 24.73 5.36 23.40
N PRO A 877 25.38 4.24 23.01
CA PRO A 877 25.74 3.18 23.94
C PRO A 877 26.94 3.56 24.83
N THR A 878 27.85 4.41 24.33
CA THR A 878 29.04 4.87 25.07
C THR A 878 29.34 6.34 24.79
N GLU A 879 30.16 6.94 25.66
CA GLU A 879 30.62 8.32 25.52
C GLU A 879 31.43 8.52 24.23
N GLU A 880 32.30 7.58 23.88
CA GLU A 880 33.17 7.66 22.69
C GLU A 880 32.35 7.67 21.40
N ALA A 881 31.32 6.83 21.30
CA ALA A 881 30.42 6.79 20.15
C ALA A 881 29.69 8.12 19.96
N MET A 882 29.24 8.74 21.05
CA MET A 882 28.62 10.07 21.05
C MET A 882 29.62 11.17 20.65
N MET A 883 30.81 11.19 21.28
CA MET A 883 31.85 12.20 21.03
C MET A 883 32.27 12.23 19.57
N LYS A 884 32.39 11.07 18.90
CA LYS A 884 32.69 11.01 17.47
C LYS A 884 31.64 11.72 16.61
N SER A 885 30.37 11.65 16.99
CA SER A 885 29.35 12.42 16.28
C SER A 885 29.50 13.92 16.52
N GLN A 886 29.81 14.32 17.76
CA GLN A 886 29.97 15.71 18.17
C GLN A 886 31.12 16.47 17.52
N MET A 887 32.12 15.77 16.98
CA MET A 887 33.28 16.37 16.34
C MET A 887 32.94 17.42 15.27
N TYR A 888 31.80 17.27 14.59
CA TYR A 888 31.38 18.16 13.51
C TYR A 888 30.26 19.12 13.92
N ASN A 889 30.19 19.50 15.21
CA ASN A 889 29.16 20.39 15.77
C ASN A 889 27.72 19.89 15.58
N ARG A 890 27.50 18.60 15.74
CA ARG A 890 26.18 17.92 15.69
C ARG A 890 26.02 17.01 16.90
N ASP A 891 24.83 16.47 17.18
CA ASP A 891 24.57 15.66 18.38
C ASP A 891 25.02 16.32 19.71
N LEU A 892 25.00 17.65 19.78
CA LEU A 892 25.47 18.39 20.94
C LEU A 892 24.56 18.21 22.16
N ASN A 893 23.28 17.89 21.92
CA ASN A 893 22.27 17.61 22.94
C ASN A 893 21.97 16.11 23.09
N SER A 894 22.81 15.26 22.49
CA SER A 894 22.73 13.80 22.66
C SER A 894 23.25 13.36 24.02
N PHE A 895 22.90 12.14 24.41
CA PHE A 895 23.29 11.53 25.69
C PHE A 895 23.79 10.11 25.47
N TYR A 896 24.50 9.54 26.44
CA TYR A 896 25.00 8.16 26.38
C TYR A 896 24.71 7.37 27.66
N GLY A 897 24.75 6.05 27.59
CA GLY A 897 24.69 5.16 28.75
C GLY A 897 23.90 3.87 28.49
N ASP A 898 23.42 3.25 29.56
CA ASP A 898 22.51 2.10 29.47
C ASP A 898 21.09 2.59 29.09
N PRO A 899 20.49 2.12 27.97
CA PRO A 899 19.11 2.46 27.63
C PRO A 899 18.09 1.86 28.60
N MET A 900 18.46 0.92 29.46
CA MET A 900 17.60 0.27 30.45
C MET A 900 16.37 -0.39 29.82
N PHE A 901 16.59 -1.22 28.79
CA PHE A 901 15.53 -2.02 28.17
C PHE A 901 14.84 -2.92 29.21
N LYS A 902 13.51 -3.10 29.09
CA LYS A 902 12.70 -3.86 30.05
C LYS A 902 12.96 -5.36 29.97
N ASP A 903 12.84 -5.95 28.78
CA ASP A 903 12.98 -7.39 28.59
C ASP A 903 13.40 -7.76 27.14
N PRO A 904 14.66 -7.44 26.76
CA PRO A 904 15.14 -7.72 25.41
C PRO A 904 15.20 -9.21 25.08
N LYS A 905 15.24 -10.11 26.09
CA LYS A 905 15.20 -11.57 25.90
C LYS A 905 13.87 -12.05 25.33
N HIS A 906 12.80 -11.27 25.50
CA HIS A 906 11.48 -11.54 24.90
C HIS A 906 11.10 -10.48 23.86
N LEU A 907 12.10 -9.83 23.25
CA LEU A 907 11.93 -8.79 22.22
C LEU A 907 11.17 -7.53 22.70
N ASP A 908 11.13 -7.26 24.01
CA ASP A 908 10.63 -5.99 24.55
C ASP A 908 11.79 -5.02 24.78
N PHE A 909 12.02 -4.18 23.77
CA PHE A 909 12.99 -3.09 23.78
C PHE A 909 12.40 -1.76 24.26
N SER A 910 11.25 -1.76 24.93
CA SER A 910 10.83 -0.56 25.65
C SER A 910 11.79 -0.27 26.80
N VAL A 911 11.98 1.00 27.12
CA VAL A 911 12.87 1.45 28.20
C VAL A 911 12.09 1.66 29.50
N LYS A 912 12.76 1.49 30.65
CA LYS A 912 12.20 1.79 31.98
C LYS A 912 11.91 3.30 32.15
N GLU A 913 11.03 3.65 33.09
CA GLU A 913 10.60 5.05 33.31
C GLU A 913 11.73 5.99 33.75
N ASN A 914 12.78 5.46 34.38
CA ASN A 914 13.98 6.19 34.77
C ASN A 914 15.12 6.10 33.74
N SER A 915 14.85 5.57 32.54
CA SER A 915 15.88 5.44 31.51
C SER A 915 16.43 6.81 31.08
N PRO A 916 17.76 6.96 30.96
CA PRO A 916 18.36 8.18 30.45
C PRO A 916 18.00 8.46 28.98
N ALA A 917 17.58 7.46 28.20
CA ALA A 917 17.13 7.66 26.82
C ALA A 917 15.90 8.58 26.73
N LEU A 918 15.06 8.63 27.77
CA LEU A 918 13.90 9.53 27.81
C LEU A 918 14.31 11.02 27.85
N LYS A 919 15.51 11.34 28.35
CA LYS A 919 16.03 12.73 28.44
C LYS A 919 16.31 13.32 27.07
N VAL A 920 16.69 12.49 26.09
CA VAL A 920 16.89 12.93 24.71
C VAL A 920 15.60 12.93 23.91
N GLY A 921 14.42 12.81 24.54
CA GLY A 921 13.12 12.89 23.88
C GLY A 921 12.60 11.57 23.28
N PHE A 922 13.31 10.45 23.48
CA PHE A 922 12.81 9.12 23.10
C PHE A 922 11.51 8.79 23.86
N LYS A 923 10.59 8.10 23.19
CA LYS A 923 9.29 7.68 23.72
C LYS A 923 9.07 6.21 23.40
N ASN A 924 8.67 5.45 24.42
CA ASN A 924 8.25 4.07 24.24
C ASN A 924 7.09 3.94 23.24
N PHE A 925 7.13 2.86 22.46
CA PHE A 925 6.08 2.47 21.53
C PHE A 925 5.74 0.98 21.69
N PRO A 926 4.57 0.51 21.19
CA PRO A 926 4.12 -0.87 21.44
C PRO A 926 5.04 -1.93 20.83
N MET A 927 5.58 -2.85 21.66
CA MET A 927 6.45 -3.95 21.22
C MET A 927 5.72 -5.26 20.93
N ASN A 928 4.42 -5.33 21.22
CA ASN A 928 3.60 -6.55 21.13
C ASN A 928 2.58 -6.55 19.98
N LYS A 929 2.65 -5.57 19.08
CA LYS A 929 1.70 -5.37 17.97
C LYS A 929 2.27 -5.70 16.59
N PHE A 930 3.53 -6.13 16.50
CA PHE A 930 4.15 -6.46 15.22
C PHE A 930 3.54 -7.73 14.62
N GLY A 931 3.51 -7.78 13.28
CA GLY A 931 3.12 -8.96 12.51
C GLY A 931 1.63 -9.20 12.47
N VAL A 932 1.26 -10.39 11.98
CA VAL A 932 -0.13 -10.82 11.85
C VAL A 932 -0.87 -10.83 13.19
N GLN A 933 -2.10 -10.31 13.20
CA GLN A 933 -2.97 -10.32 14.38
C GLN A 933 -4.05 -11.41 14.28
N LYS A 934 -4.29 -11.95 13.09
CA LYS A 934 -5.24 -13.03 12.87
C LYS A 934 -4.78 -14.30 13.60
N ALA A 935 -5.62 -14.81 14.50
CA ALA A 935 -5.21 -15.84 15.47
C ALA A 935 -4.63 -17.12 14.86
N ASN A 936 -5.21 -17.63 13.76
CA ASN A 936 -4.70 -18.82 13.08
C ASN A 936 -3.33 -18.56 12.41
N LEU A 937 -3.14 -17.41 11.78
CA LEU A 937 -1.86 -17.05 11.16
C LEU A 937 -0.79 -16.74 12.22
N LYS A 938 -1.17 -16.09 13.32
CA LYS A 938 -0.25 -15.78 14.43
C LYS A 938 0.31 -17.04 15.09
N LYS A 939 -0.45 -18.14 15.11
CA LYS A 939 0.03 -19.45 15.57
C LYS A 939 1.08 -20.08 14.62
N LEU A 940 1.00 -19.76 13.33
CA LEU A 940 1.92 -20.28 12.30
C LEU A 940 3.17 -19.39 12.12
N ALA A 941 3.05 -18.11 12.41
CA ALA A 941 4.11 -17.13 12.21
C ALA A 941 5.31 -17.42 13.11
N LYS A 942 6.50 -17.48 12.51
CA LYS A 942 7.77 -17.48 13.25
C LYS A 942 8.00 -16.11 13.90
N THR A 943 8.91 -16.06 14.87
CA THR A 943 9.46 -14.83 15.44
C THR A 943 10.92 -14.66 15.00
N PRO A 944 11.42 -13.42 14.83
CA PRO A 944 12.82 -13.20 14.54
C PRO A 944 13.71 -13.71 15.66
N GLU A 945 14.92 -14.14 15.33
CA GLU A 945 15.92 -14.46 16.33
C GLU A 945 16.25 -13.22 17.16
N ILE A 946 16.41 -13.43 18.47
CA ILE A 946 16.68 -12.39 19.46
C ILE A 946 18.15 -11.98 19.35
N PRO A 947 18.46 -10.69 19.10
CA PRO A 947 19.84 -10.25 19.04
C PRO A 947 20.50 -10.34 20.42
N VAL A 948 21.71 -10.89 20.46
CA VAL A 948 22.55 -10.83 21.66
C VAL A 948 23.03 -9.40 21.84
N LEU A 949 22.55 -8.72 22.87
CA LEU A 949 22.99 -7.35 23.17
C LEU A 949 24.48 -7.32 23.47
N ARG A 950 25.21 -6.39 22.83
CA ARG A 950 26.61 -6.12 23.19
C ARG A 950 26.64 -5.55 24.61
N ASP A 951 27.36 -6.22 25.51
CA ASP A 951 27.49 -5.81 26.91
C ASP A 951 28.44 -4.61 27.03
N VAL A 952 27.88 -3.41 27.03
CA VAL A 952 28.63 -2.16 27.22
C VAL A 952 29.20 -1.99 28.63
N SER A 953 28.69 -2.73 29.63
CA SER A 953 29.14 -2.66 31.02
C SER A 953 30.33 -3.57 31.33
N LYS A 954 30.53 -4.62 30.52
CA LYS A 954 31.69 -5.53 30.59
C LYS A 954 32.89 -5.10 29.76
N ILE A 955 32.82 -3.97 29.06
CA ILE A 955 34.00 -3.31 28.48
C ILE A 955 34.82 -2.76 29.65
N GLY A 956 35.53 -3.64 30.36
CA GLY A 956 36.37 -3.28 31.48
C GLY A 956 37.53 -2.38 31.04
N ALA A 957 38.16 -1.69 31.98
CA ALA A 957 39.33 -0.83 31.71
C ALA A 957 40.51 -1.56 31.00
N LYS A 958 40.51 -2.90 30.95
CA LYS A 958 41.44 -3.74 30.18
C LYS A 958 41.02 -4.02 28.72
N GLU A 959 39.75 -3.84 28.35
CA GLU A 959 39.24 -3.99 26.98
C GLU A 959 39.26 -2.68 26.18
N ARG A 960 40.24 -1.81 26.42
CA ARG A 960 40.51 -0.57 25.64
C ARG A 960 40.98 -0.83 24.19
N ASN A 961 40.60 -1.96 23.59
CA ASN A 961 40.77 -2.31 22.19
C ASN A 961 39.58 -1.84 21.32
N VAL A 962 38.83 -0.81 21.76
CA VAL A 962 37.76 -0.20 20.98
C VAL A 962 38.35 0.40 19.71
N LYS A 963 38.02 -0.23 18.57
CA LYS A 963 38.40 0.26 17.25
C LYS A 963 37.43 1.35 16.83
N VAL A 964 37.88 2.57 16.77
CA VAL A 964 37.09 3.73 16.31
C VAL A 964 37.47 4.09 14.89
N ALA A 965 36.55 4.70 14.15
CA ALA A 965 36.87 5.25 12.83
C ALA A 965 37.13 6.77 12.93
N TRP A 966 38.23 7.26 12.35
CA TRP A 966 38.49 8.69 12.13
C TRP A 966 38.94 8.92 10.69
N LEU A 967 38.21 9.74 9.94
CA LEU A 967 38.43 9.97 8.50
C LEU A 967 38.53 8.63 7.71
N ARG A 968 37.71 7.65 8.10
CA ARG A 968 37.69 6.25 7.59
C ARG A 968 38.93 5.41 7.87
N ASN A 969 39.89 5.90 8.66
CA ASN A 969 40.97 5.10 9.23
C ASN A 969 40.47 4.46 10.53
N THR A 970 40.93 3.24 10.82
CA THR A 970 40.63 2.57 12.08
C THR A 970 41.71 2.90 13.08
N LEU A 971 41.32 3.53 14.19
CA LEU A 971 42.18 3.82 15.32
C LEU A 971 41.81 2.93 16.51
N LYS A 972 42.73 2.74 17.45
CA LYS A 972 42.43 2.23 18.79
C LYS A 972 43.37 2.88 19.81
N SER A 973 43.04 2.80 21.09
CA SER A 973 43.99 3.19 22.14
C SER A 973 45.11 2.13 22.23
N VAL A 974 46.31 2.55 22.65
CA VAL A 974 47.30 1.61 23.17
C VAL A 974 46.71 0.94 24.41
N SER A 975 46.77 -0.38 24.48
CA SER A 975 45.97 -1.16 25.45
C SER A 975 46.77 -2.17 26.26
N SER A 976 48.05 -2.36 25.96
CA SER A 976 48.91 -3.33 26.65
C SER A 976 50.39 -2.94 26.62
N GLU A 977 51.17 -3.47 27.57
CA GLU A 977 52.63 -3.31 27.62
C GLU A 977 53.33 -3.97 26.42
N GLN A 978 52.73 -5.02 25.85
CA GLN A 978 53.20 -5.65 24.62
C GLN A 978 53.08 -4.70 23.42
N GLU A 979 51.99 -3.94 23.32
CA GLU A 979 51.82 -2.92 22.29
C GLU A 979 52.74 -1.72 22.50
N GLN A 980 52.90 -1.30 23.76
CA GLN A 980 53.90 -0.28 24.12
C GLN A 980 55.28 -0.67 23.59
N SER A 981 55.73 -1.90 23.85
CA SER A 981 57.01 -2.41 23.37
C SER A 981 57.06 -2.54 21.85
N ALA A 982 56.01 -3.08 21.22
CA ALA A 982 55.96 -3.30 19.77
C ALA A 982 56.01 -2.01 18.94
N TYR A 983 55.47 -0.91 19.47
CA TYR A 983 55.47 0.40 18.80
C TYR A 983 56.57 1.36 19.29
N GLY A 984 57.42 0.93 20.24
CA GLY A 984 58.54 1.73 20.76
C GLY A 984 58.11 2.92 21.61
N LEU A 985 57.07 2.77 22.43
CA LEU A 985 56.50 3.86 23.24
C LEU A 985 57.08 3.87 24.66
N ASN A 986 57.26 5.07 25.24
CA ASN A 986 57.76 5.24 26.61
C ASN A 986 56.72 4.87 27.69
N THR A 987 55.43 4.94 27.34
CA THR A 987 54.30 4.56 28.21
C THR A 987 53.23 3.86 27.36
N ALA A 988 52.33 3.08 27.98
CA ALA A 988 51.18 2.46 27.32
C ALA A 988 50.05 3.47 27.02
N GLU A 989 50.41 4.64 26.49
CA GLU A 989 49.53 5.76 26.18
C GLU A 989 49.64 6.12 24.69
N GLY A 990 48.53 6.57 24.09
CA GLY A 990 48.48 7.00 22.69
C GLY A 990 47.39 6.28 21.87
N VAL A 991 47.35 6.60 20.57
CA VAL A 991 46.31 6.13 19.65
C VAL A 991 46.90 5.47 18.41
N ILE A 992 46.76 4.15 18.31
CA ILE A 992 47.30 3.32 17.21
C ILE A 992 46.43 3.43 15.95
N VAL A 993 47.05 3.66 14.80
CA VAL A 993 46.42 3.60 13.47
C VAL A 993 46.47 2.17 12.93
N LEU A 994 45.38 1.43 13.07
CA LEU A 994 45.29 0.01 12.70
C LEU A 994 45.07 -0.25 11.21
N LYS A 995 44.27 0.61 10.57
CA LYS A 995 43.92 0.47 9.15
C LYS A 995 43.79 1.86 8.55
N ILE A 996 44.39 2.04 7.39
CA ILE A 996 44.27 3.28 6.62
C ILE A 996 43.29 3.08 5.47
N TRP A 997 42.50 4.12 5.19
CA TRP A 997 41.75 4.23 3.96
C TRP A 997 42.53 5.15 3.03
N LYS A 998 43.14 4.63 1.96
CA LYS A 998 44.06 5.39 1.09
C LYS A 998 43.52 6.76 0.63
N PRO A 999 42.22 6.93 0.31
CA PRO A 999 41.67 8.23 -0.05
C PRO A 999 41.46 9.21 1.11
N SER A 1000 41.66 8.78 2.37
CA SER A 1000 41.49 9.63 3.55
C SER A 1000 42.37 10.88 3.48
N PRO A 1001 41.85 12.09 3.77
CA PRO A 1001 42.66 13.29 3.84
C PRO A 1001 43.77 13.18 4.90
N ALA A 1002 43.57 12.40 5.96
CA ALA A 1002 44.60 12.15 6.97
C ALA A 1002 45.83 11.38 6.45
N VAL A 1003 45.71 10.65 5.34
CA VAL A 1003 46.78 9.80 4.79
C VAL A 1003 47.49 10.48 3.62
N GLN A 1004 46.89 11.54 3.05
CA GLN A 1004 47.48 12.32 1.95
C GLN A 1004 48.70 13.12 2.44
N ASN A 1005 49.54 13.58 1.51
CA ASN A 1005 50.72 14.42 1.79
C ASN A 1005 51.66 13.88 2.88
N ASN A 1006 51.96 12.58 2.85
CA ASN A 1006 52.80 11.87 3.83
C ASN A 1006 52.26 11.93 5.28
N GLY A 1007 50.93 12.02 5.42
CA GLY A 1007 50.21 11.98 6.70
C GLY A 1007 50.28 10.64 7.42
N ILE A 1008 49.23 10.27 8.17
CA ILE A 1008 49.25 9.05 9.00
C ILE A 1008 49.35 7.77 8.17
N LYS A 1009 50.07 6.79 8.69
CA LYS A 1009 50.31 5.46 8.10
C LYS A 1009 49.78 4.39 9.03
N LYS A 1010 49.49 3.21 8.46
CA LYS A 1010 49.17 2.03 9.26
C LYS A 1010 50.36 1.72 10.16
N GLY A 1011 50.10 1.57 11.45
CA GLY A 1011 51.13 1.29 12.48
C GLY A 1011 51.66 2.54 13.17
N ASP A 1012 51.29 3.74 12.77
CA ASP A 1012 51.60 4.94 13.55
C ASP A 1012 50.85 4.93 14.89
N VAL A 1013 51.46 5.52 15.93
CA VAL A 1013 50.78 5.80 17.21
C VAL A 1013 50.74 7.30 17.45
N ILE A 1014 49.56 7.90 17.47
CA ILE A 1014 49.38 9.34 17.75
C ILE A 1014 49.57 9.57 19.24
N LEU A 1015 50.58 10.34 19.60
CA LEU A 1015 50.98 10.65 20.97
C LEU A 1015 50.46 12.00 21.43
N GLU A 1016 50.44 12.97 20.53
CA GLU A 1016 50.02 14.34 20.82
C GLU A 1016 49.12 14.86 19.71
N ALA A 1017 48.20 15.74 20.06
CA ALA A 1017 47.40 16.50 19.12
C ALA A 1017 47.26 17.95 19.63
N ASN A 1018 47.58 18.94 18.80
CA ASN A 1018 47.67 20.37 19.14
C ASN A 1018 48.37 20.62 20.50
N SER A 1019 49.55 20.03 20.67
CA SER A 1019 50.36 20.13 21.89
C SER A 1019 49.72 19.56 23.16
N VAL A 1020 48.67 18.74 23.02
CA VAL A 1020 48.05 18.00 24.12
C VAL A 1020 48.45 16.53 24.02
N LYS A 1021 49.07 16.00 25.07
CA LYS A 1021 49.40 14.56 25.19
C LYS A 1021 48.14 13.71 25.27
N LEU A 1022 48.14 12.61 24.52
CA LEU A 1022 47.00 11.71 24.37
C LEU A 1022 47.25 10.42 25.14
N LYS A 1023 46.40 10.12 26.13
CA LYS A 1023 46.48 8.83 26.81
C LYS A 1023 45.75 7.75 26.03
N ASN A 1024 44.68 8.13 25.33
CA ASN A 1024 43.79 7.21 24.65
C ASN A 1024 42.97 7.94 23.57
N VAL A 1025 42.12 7.18 22.87
CA VAL A 1025 41.21 7.68 21.83
C VAL A 1025 40.23 8.75 22.33
N LYS A 1026 39.80 8.71 23.59
CA LYS A 1026 38.89 9.73 24.17
C LYS A 1026 39.58 11.08 24.27
N ASP A 1027 40.85 11.10 24.70
CA ASP A 1027 41.64 12.34 24.74
C ASP A 1027 41.82 12.90 23.33
N PHE A 1028 42.12 12.03 22.36
CA PHE A 1028 42.25 12.43 20.96
C PHE A 1028 40.98 13.12 20.46
N PHE A 1029 39.81 12.49 20.62
CA PHE A 1029 38.56 13.11 20.20
C PHE A 1029 38.16 14.34 21.02
N THR A 1030 38.58 14.45 22.28
CA THR A 1030 38.41 15.68 23.09
C THR A 1030 39.18 16.84 22.47
N VAL A 1031 40.45 16.61 22.10
CA VAL A 1031 41.27 17.60 21.40
C VAL A 1031 40.64 17.97 20.06
N LEU A 1032 40.21 16.97 19.28
CA LEU A 1032 39.55 17.22 18.00
C LEU A 1032 38.29 18.07 18.14
N ARG A 1033 37.45 17.79 19.16
CA ARG A 1033 36.24 18.56 19.44
C ARG A 1033 36.55 20.02 19.81
N ASN A 1034 37.51 20.22 20.70
CA ASN A 1034 37.88 21.57 21.15
C ASN A 1034 38.53 22.41 20.04
N ASN A 1035 39.01 21.78 18.98
CA ASN A 1035 39.71 22.41 17.85
C ASN A 1035 38.98 22.24 16.51
N ASN A 1036 37.71 21.86 16.51
CA ASN A 1036 36.97 21.44 15.31
C ASN A 1036 36.73 22.52 14.24
N LYS A 1037 37.10 23.78 14.52
CA LYS A 1037 37.07 24.89 13.56
C LYS A 1037 38.33 24.98 12.71
N LEU A 1038 39.41 24.27 13.06
CA LEU A 1038 40.66 24.29 12.32
C LEU A 1038 40.55 23.45 11.03
N GLU A 1039 41.20 23.91 9.96
CA GLU A 1039 41.33 23.13 8.71
C GLU A 1039 42.41 22.04 8.81
N LEU A 1040 43.34 22.24 9.76
CA LEU A 1040 44.50 21.40 10.03
C LEU A 1040 44.59 21.09 11.53
N ILE A 1041 45.12 19.91 11.86
CA ILE A 1041 45.59 19.60 13.21
C ILE A 1041 47.05 19.22 13.20
N ASP A 1042 47.78 19.76 14.16
CA ASP A 1042 49.14 19.35 14.45
C ASP A 1042 49.06 18.07 15.30
N ILE A 1043 49.67 16.99 14.86
CA ILE A 1043 49.79 15.77 15.66
C ILE A 1043 51.26 15.35 15.74
N VAL A 1044 51.63 14.68 16.82
CA VAL A 1044 52.91 13.96 16.92
C VAL A 1044 52.61 12.48 16.89
N VAL A 1045 53.25 11.74 15.97
CA VAL A 1045 53.11 10.29 15.88
C VAL A 1045 54.42 9.59 16.17
N MET A 1046 54.37 8.47 16.87
CA MET A 1046 55.46 7.48 16.90
C MET A 1046 55.41 6.67 15.61
N ARG A 1047 56.50 6.72 14.83
CA ARG A 1047 56.68 5.96 13.59
C ARG A 1047 58.09 5.41 13.55
N ASN A 1048 58.23 4.09 13.43
CA ASN A 1048 59.53 3.41 13.44
C ASN A 1048 60.41 3.81 14.65
N GLN A 1049 59.81 3.91 15.84
CA GLN A 1049 60.47 4.29 17.10
C GLN A 1049 61.03 5.73 17.15
N SER A 1050 60.59 6.60 16.24
CA SER A 1050 60.88 8.04 16.29
C SER A 1050 59.60 8.87 16.29
N GLU A 1051 59.58 9.93 17.10
CA GLU A 1051 58.49 10.91 17.07
C GLU A 1051 58.58 11.78 15.81
N LEU A 1052 57.45 11.93 15.12
CA LEU A 1052 57.33 12.68 13.88
C LEU A 1052 56.14 13.64 13.97
N PRO A 1053 56.37 14.97 13.94
CA PRO A 1053 55.28 15.94 13.84
C PRO A 1053 54.66 15.89 12.44
N LEU A 1054 53.33 15.84 12.39
CA LEU A 1054 52.53 15.82 11.17
C LEU A 1054 51.43 16.89 11.23
N LYS A 1055 51.11 17.47 10.07
CA LYS A 1055 49.94 18.33 9.88
C LYS A 1055 48.85 17.58 9.11
N ILE A 1056 47.72 17.33 9.75
CA ILE A 1056 46.62 16.54 9.19
C ILE A 1056 45.44 17.44 8.80
N ARG A 1057 44.95 17.32 7.57
CA ARG A 1057 43.76 18.03 7.09
C ARG A 1057 42.47 17.33 7.51
N PHE A 1058 41.48 18.12 7.93
CA PHE A 1058 40.14 17.65 8.31
C PHE A 1058 39.10 17.68 7.19
N LYS A 1059 39.32 18.53 6.18
CA LYS A 1059 38.36 18.84 5.12
C LYS A 1059 38.97 18.59 3.75
#